data_AF-A0A5D0NHY5-F1
#
_entry.id   AF-A0A5D0NHY5-F1
#
_cell.length_a   1.000
_cell.length_b   1.000
_cell.length_c   1.000
_cell.angle_alpha   90.00
_cell.angle_beta   90.00
_cell.angle_gamma   90.00
#
_symmetry.space_group_name_H-M   'P 1'
#
loop_
_entity.id
_entity.type
_entity.pdbx_description
1 polymer ?
#
loop_
_entity_poly.entity_id
_entity_poly.type
_entity_poly.pdbx_seq_one_letter_code
_entity_poly.pdbx_strand_id
1 'polypeptide(L)'
;MSRAKAAAVNVTVEWAVWGKEPGGEKYKILRCSDGRLDVQDFEAIVTGYAMAARPDSPREVAISRFRDGSDTYLGLAVQSPGEVDWTGRPSAETRFYAIPFEPLTRVPVSYEGICGYFAEYEHPPSDEVINAKLPALDPAFLAEHVDDHTLRTCALVLTNKPVCVVGAAHVPMLARLRYLDAVAALLPYGMRRNFAAATWTSSTADHKFRLYFAGSAPPEVFSVVWEQPTEFPTDPVAYRAGHYFELLSAHRGHLTDLIRQLSLDTREMRFRDLDLQRFAALLNTRPTPRSPKGGEPTRVLEADRPEGTAAELLVELGDALGRQDGGRVDDLVRLLQDLDPPAEERPAIQAVVRDKRLLTADRVTRENQYKVFDVVLRCAFGPSVEPTQLPRIKELAGGLHPALREILRFRSRAFLLAISAEQRPDIFHRTVANFATPELVGLAAQGVLPANVVVIVCAFLCDHRRGPELAACLRSKHFLIPVLARALNDQQEQYDVLSRLFMAAYGGDPTPEALTEIVKHWSRHIPLWGVLQAAAARLYGRPGTFDVLSELLVSDPIEETKLKRKAKGELAALREPAPPMPVPSTAVEPVRKPPGGRHRRKGWRRLVRRILGRLPADDASAPAETKEMPSPQDKPWEQPKSWGSPDRPSQLEERASAILTLLAVFILGLAGLWALMWLFGIR
;
A
#
# COMPACT_ATOMS: atom_id res chain seq x y z
N MET A 1 -41.32 21.69 1.90
CA MET A 1 -39.87 21.86 2.15
C MET A 1 -39.31 22.77 1.08
N SER A 2 -38.90 23.98 1.45
CA SER A 2 -38.27 24.95 0.55
C SER A 2 -36.92 24.39 0.09
N ARG A 3 -36.79 24.01 -1.20
CA ARG A 3 -35.50 23.65 -1.82
C ARG A 3 -34.58 24.86 -1.67
N ALA A 4 -33.63 24.79 -0.73
CA ALA A 4 -32.53 25.75 -0.70
C ALA A 4 -31.92 25.79 -2.10
N LYS A 5 -31.77 26.99 -2.66
CA LYS A 5 -31.23 27.19 -4.02
C LYS A 5 -29.86 26.51 -4.06
N ALA A 6 -29.76 25.38 -4.77
CA ALA A 6 -28.53 24.60 -4.84
C ALA A 6 -27.38 25.51 -5.29
N ALA A 7 -26.25 25.45 -4.58
CA ALA A 7 -25.06 26.17 -4.98
C ALA A 7 -24.65 25.74 -6.40
N ALA A 8 -24.09 26.67 -7.17
CA ALA A 8 -23.67 26.42 -8.54
C ALA A 8 -22.42 27.24 -8.86
N VAL A 9 -21.65 26.76 -9.82
CA VAL A 9 -20.44 27.42 -10.31
C VAL A 9 -20.59 27.80 -11.76
N ASN A 10 -20.19 29.02 -12.11
CA ASN A 10 -20.09 29.45 -13.50
C ASN A 10 -18.70 29.13 -14.01
N VAL A 11 -18.63 28.47 -15.16
CA VAL A 11 -17.39 28.11 -15.84
C VAL A 11 -17.50 28.38 -17.33
N THR A 12 -16.40 28.81 -17.94
CA THR A 12 -16.28 28.92 -19.39
C THR A 12 -15.69 27.61 -19.90
N VAL A 13 -16.45 26.90 -20.73
CA VAL A 13 -16.17 25.55 -21.20
C VAL A 13 -15.88 25.61 -22.68
N GLU A 14 -14.72 25.10 -23.04
CA GLU A 14 -14.33 24.92 -24.44
C GLU A 14 -14.80 23.54 -24.90
N TRP A 15 -15.11 23.39 -26.17
CA TRP A 15 -15.72 22.16 -26.66
C TRP A 15 -15.25 21.78 -28.05
N ALA A 16 -15.38 20.50 -28.38
CA ALA A 16 -15.15 19.99 -29.72
C ALA A 16 -16.07 18.81 -30.04
N VAL A 17 -16.32 18.59 -31.32
CA VAL A 17 -17.07 17.45 -31.84
C VAL A 17 -16.11 16.62 -32.68
N TRP A 18 -15.91 15.37 -32.27
CA TRP A 18 -15.12 14.38 -32.99
C TRP A 18 -16.05 13.37 -33.64
N GLY A 19 -15.83 13.08 -34.91
CA GLY A 19 -16.71 12.20 -35.67
C GLY A 19 -16.22 12.01 -37.09
N LYS A 20 -17.09 11.50 -37.95
CA LYS A 20 -16.89 11.45 -39.40
C LYS A 20 -17.79 12.48 -40.07
N GLU A 21 -17.30 13.10 -41.13
CA GLU A 21 -18.17 13.83 -42.05
C GLU A 21 -19.13 12.85 -42.76
N PRO A 22 -20.31 13.30 -43.19
CA PRO A 22 -21.19 12.49 -44.03
C PRO A 22 -20.42 12.00 -45.28
N GLY A 23 -20.27 10.68 -45.41
CA GLY A 23 -19.49 10.05 -46.49
C GLY A 23 -17.96 10.02 -46.29
N GLY A 24 -17.43 10.60 -45.20
CA GLY A 24 -16.02 10.61 -44.88
C GLY A 24 -15.49 9.28 -44.34
N GLU A 25 -14.24 8.94 -44.67
CA GLU A 25 -13.61 7.69 -44.21
C GLU A 25 -12.99 7.79 -42.81
N LYS A 26 -12.41 8.95 -42.47
CA LYS A 26 -11.59 9.14 -41.27
C LYS A 26 -12.32 9.93 -40.20
N TYR A 27 -12.10 9.52 -38.95
CA TYR A 27 -12.49 10.30 -37.79
C TYR A 27 -11.56 11.50 -37.61
N LYS A 28 -12.12 12.68 -37.37
CA LYS A 28 -11.40 13.94 -37.10
C LYS A 28 -12.23 14.85 -36.21
N ILE A 29 -11.63 15.94 -35.73
CA ILE A 29 -12.42 17.04 -35.14
C ILE A 29 -13.21 17.71 -36.27
N LEU A 30 -14.54 17.67 -36.17
CA LEU A 30 -15.46 18.27 -37.12
C LEU A 30 -15.64 19.77 -36.84
N ARG A 31 -15.76 20.12 -35.56
CA ARG A 31 -15.94 21.49 -35.06
C ARG A 31 -15.32 21.62 -33.67
N CYS A 32 -14.87 22.82 -33.30
CA CYS A 32 -14.48 23.16 -31.94
C CYS A 32 -14.79 24.63 -31.67
N SER A 33 -14.85 25.00 -30.39
CA SER A 33 -14.99 26.39 -29.99
C SER A 33 -13.79 27.24 -30.40
N ASP A 34 -14.00 28.54 -30.59
CA ASP A 34 -12.99 29.58 -30.87
C ASP A 34 -12.24 30.05 -29.62
N GLY A 35 -12.08 29.14 -28.65
CA GLY A 35 -11.43 29.37 -27.37
C GLY A 35 -9.91 29.35 -27.44
N ARG A 36 -9.27 28.97 -26.33
CA ARG A 36 -7.81 28.83 -26.25
C ARG A 36 -7.31 27.52 -26.87
N LEU A 37 -8.11 26.47 -26.78
CA LEU A 37 -7.78 25.13 -27.25
C LEU A 37 -8.12 25.02 -28.73
N ASP A 38 -7.14 24.60 -29.52
CA ASP A 38 -7.32 24.40 -30.95
C ASP A 38 -7.63 22.93 -31.30
N VAL A 39 -7.79 22.67 -32.60
CA VAL A 39 -8.05 21.32 -33.13
C VAL A 39 -6.98 20.31 -32.70
N GLN A 40 -5.69 20.70 -32.68
CA GLN A 40 -4.59 19.81 -32.32
C GLN A 40 -4.64 19.45 -30.84
N ASP A 41 -5.00 20.40 -29.97
CA ASP A 41 -5.21 20.15 -28.54
C ASP A 41 -6.31 19.11 -28.32
N PHE A 42 -7.45 19.25 -29.00
CA PHE A 42 -8.54 18.28 -28.92
C PHE A 42 -8.17 16.91 -29.50
N GLU A 43 -7.43 16.84 -30.60
CA GLU A 43 -6.92 15.57 -31.15
C GLU A 43 -5.98 14.84 -30.17
N ALA A 44 -5.13 15.59 -29.46
CA ALA A 44 -4.25 15.04 -28.43
C ALA A 44 -5.05 14.46 -27.25
N ILE A 45 -6.16 15.10 -26.87
CA ILE A 45 -7.09 14.59 -25.85
C ILE A 45 -7.73 13.28 -26.30
N VAL A 46 -8.27 13.24 -27.52
CA VAL A 46 -8.96 12.05 -28.07
C VAL A 46 -8.01 10.85 -28.11
N THR A 47 -6.78 11.04 -28.59
CA THR A 47 -5.78 9.97 -28.74
C THR A 47 -5.40 9.35 -27.39
N GLY A 48 -5.40 10.14 -26.30
CA GLY A 48 -5.04 9.67 -24.96
C GLY A 48 -6.15 8.93 -24.21
N TYR A 49 -7.41 9.06 -24.63
CA TYR A 49 -8.59 8.59 -23.90
C TYR A 49 -9.64 8.00 -24.86
N ALA A 50 -9.22 7.03 -25.67
CA ALA A 50 -10.10 6.36 -26.62
C ALA A 50 -11.26 5.63 -25.90
N MET A 51 -12.48 5.97 -26.30
CA MET A 51 -13.70 5.25 -25.93
C MET A 51 -14.03 4.20 -26.99
N ALA A 52 -14.67 3.12 -26.57
CA ALA A 52 -15.20 2.13 -27.49
C ALA A 52 -16.72 2.25 -27.56
N ALA A 53 -17.24 2.42 -28.78
CA ALA A 53 -18.68 2.36 -29.01
C ALA A 53 -19.18 0.94 -28.73
N ARG A 54 -20.34 0.86 -28.07
CA ARG A 54 -21.05 -0.39 -27.85
C ARG A 54 -22.22 -0.51 -28.82
N PRO A 55 -22.45 -1.69 -29.42
CA PRO A 55 -23.60 -1.90 -30.28
C PRO A 55 -24.95 -1.72 -29.55
N ASP A 56 -24.98 -1.99 -28.25
CA ASP A 56 -26.18 -2.08 -27.43
C ASP A 56 -26.37 -0.90 -26.45
N SER A 57 -25.45 0.07 -26.45
CA SER A 57 -25.56 1.27 -25.61
C SER A 57 -25.50 2.52 -26.50
N PRO A 58 -26.53 3.38 -26.46
CA PRO A 58 -26.56 4.57 -27.32
C PRO A 58 -25.56 5.63 -26.88
N ARG A 59 -25.10 5.64 -25.61
CA ARG A 59 -24.20 6.69 -25.11
C ARG A 59 -23.19 6.12 -24.12
N GLU A 60 -21.97 6.64 -24.20
CA GLU A 60 -20.89 6.35 -23.26
C GLU A 60 -20.16 7.64 -22.87
N VAL A 61 -19.61 7.67 -21.67
CA VAL A 61 -18.99 8.85 -21.07
C VAL A 61 -17.58 8.53 -20.61
N ALA A 62 -16.62 9.41 -20.93
CA ALA A 62 -15.28 9.37 -20.36
C ALA A 62 -14.95 10.68 -19.66
N ILE A 63 -14.32 10.55 -18.50
CA ILE A 63 -13.70 11.61 -17.73
C ILE A 63 -12.20 11.54 -17.97
N SER A 64 -11.64 12.61 -18.51
CA SER A 64 -10.23 12.73 -18.82
C SER A 64 -9.60 13.93 -18.12
N ARG A 65 -8.29 14.01 -18.20
CA ARG A 65 -7.51 15.16 -17.77
C ARG A 65 -6.50 15.54 -18.83
N PHE A 66 -6.28 16.83 -18.97
CA PHE A 66 -5.18 17.36 -19.76
C PHE A 66 -4.73 18.72 -19.21
N ARG A 67 -3.56 19.16 -19.65
CA ARG A 67 -2.96 20.42 -19.26
C ARG A 67 -2.63 21.21 -20.51
N ASP A 68 -2.87 22.51 -20.44
CA ASP A 68 -2.38 23.48 -21.40
C ASP A 68 -1.62 24.54 -20.59
N GLY A 69 -0.31 24.64 -20.80
CA GLY A 69 0.59 25.42 -19.96
C GLY A 69 0.45 25.11 -18.45
N SER A 70 0.09 26.11 -17.66
CA SER A 70 -0.19 25.99 -16.23
C SER A 70 -1.62 25.53 -15.91
N ASP A 71 -2.52 25.66 -16.88
CA ASP A 71 -3.94 25.38 -16.70
C ASP A 71 -4.19 23.88 -16.75
N THR A 72 -5.24 23.43 -16.05
CA THR A 72 -5.63 22.02 -16.07
C THR A 72 -7.11 21.95 -16.25
N TYR A 73 -7.51 21.06 -17.14
CA TYR A 73 -8.88 20.88 -17.54
C TYR A 73 -9.35 19.49 -17.10
N LEU A 74 -10.59 19.46 -16.60
CA LEU A 74 -11.38 18.25 -16.56
C LEU A 74 -12.01 18.07 -17.95
N GLY A 75 -11.67 17.00 -18.64
CA GLY A 75 -12.30 16.65 -19.89
C GLY A 75 -13.51 15.76 -19.64
N LEU A 76 -14.65 16.07 -20.26
CA LEU A 76 -15.80 15.20 -20.36
C LEU A 76 -16.03 14.86 -21.83
N ALA A 77 -15.98 13.59 -22.19
CA ALA A 77 -16.31 13.11 -23.53
C ALA A 77 -17.64 12.37 -23.46
N VAL A 78 -18.62 12.76 -24.25
CA VAL A 78 -19.93 12.12 -24.36
C VAL A 78 -20.07 11.57 -25.77
N GLN A 79 -20.01 10.25 -25.89
CA GLN A 79 -20.26 9.56 -27.14
C GLN A 79 -21.76 9.37 -27.35
N SER A 80 -22.22 9.57 -28.57
CA SER A 80 -23.58 9.32 -29.04
C SER A 80 -23.51 8.65 -30.42
N PRO A 81 -24.61 8.04 -30.89
CA PRO A 81 -24.65 7.50 -32.25
C PRO A 81 -24.61 8.69 -33.21
N GLY A 82 -23.69 8.64 -34.17
CA GLY A 82 -23.59 9.62 -35.25
C GLY A 82 -24.41 9.20 -36.46
N GLU A 83 -24.18 9.88 -37.58
CA GLU A 83 -24.79 9.53 -38.86
C GLU A 83 -24.27 8.19 -39.39
N VAL A 84 -25.02 7.60 -40.32
CA VAL A 84 -24.59 6.38 -41.00
C VAL A 84 -23.49 6.74 -41.99
N ASP A 85 -22.34 6.07 -41.90
CA ASP A 85 -21.24 6.28 -42.85
C ASP A 85 -21.58 5.69 -44.23
N TRP A 86 -20.73 5.93 -45.22
CA TRP A 86 -20.96 5.46 -46.60
C TRP A 86 -21.05 3.93 -46.74
N THR A 87 -20.60 3.18 -45.72
CA THR A 87 -20.71 1.71 -45.68
C THR A 87 -22.01 1.21 -45.04
N GLY A 88 -22.92 2.13 -44.67
CA GLY A 88 -24.16 1.77 -43.99
C GLY A 88 -23.98 1.51 -42.49
N ARG A 89 -22.81 1.82 -41.91
CA ARG A 89 -22.53 1.58 -40.49
C ARG A 89 -22.82 2.83 -39.66
N PRO A 90 -23.44 2.72 -38.49
CA PRO A 90 -23.55 3.85 -37.56
C PRO A 90 -22.15 4.35 -37.21
N SER A 91 -21.85 5.61 -37.52
CA SER A 91 -20.66 6.27 -36.96
C SER A 91 -20.91 6.62 -35.50
N ALA A 92 -19.85 6.94 -34.76
CA ALA A 92 -19.97 7.50 -33.42
C ALA A 92 -19.62 8.99 -33.46
N GLU A 93 -20.43 9.84 -32.86
CA GLU A 93 -20.07 11.23 -32.60
C GLU A 93 -19.70 11.36 -31.13
N THR A 94 -18.56 11.98 -30.84
CA THR A 94 -18.14 12.28 -29.47
C THR A 94 -18.03 13.77 -29.27
N ARG A 95 -18.76 14.30 -28.29
CA ARG A 95 -18.66 15.69 -27.85
C ARG A 95 -17.70 15.77 -26.68
N PHE A 96 -16.67 16.59 -26.82
CA PHE A 96 -15.69 16.87 -25.79
C PHE A 96 -15.99 18.22 -25.15
N TYR A 97 -15.92 18.26 -23.82
CA TYR A 97 -16.04 19.47 -23.02
C TYR A 97 -14.79 19.58 -22.16
N ALA A 98 -14.04 20.65 -22.38
CA ALA A 98 -12.86 21.04 -21.64
C ALA A 98 -13.24 22.06 -20.57
N ILE A 99 -13.32 21.60 -19.32
CA ILE A 99 -13.79 22.42 -18.19
C ILE A 99 -12.56 22.83 -17.37
N PRO A 100 -12.26 24.14 -17.23
CA PRO A 100 -11.18 24.59 -16.36
C PRO A 100 -11.39 24.06 -14.94
N PHE A 101 -10.36 23.43 -14.37
CA PHE A 101 -10.49 22.78 -13.06
C PHE A 101 -10.51 23.80 -11.91
N GLU A 102 -9.84 24.94 -12.08
CA GLU A 102 -9.65 25.93 -11.01
C GLU A 102 -10.98 26.46 -10.44
N PRO A 103 -11.98 26.88 -11.24
CA PRO A 103 -13.29 27.24 -10.71
C PRO A 103 -13.98 26.12 -9.91
N LEU A 104 -13.79 24.85 -10.30
CA LEU A 104 -14.40 23.69 -9.63
C LEU A 104 -13.84 23.48 -8.21
N THR A 105 -12.65 24.02 -7.91
CA THR A 105 -12.10 23.99 -6.55
C THR A 105 -12.86 24.87 -5.56
N ARG A 106 -13.63 25.85 -6.05
CA ARG A 106 -14.42 26.76 -5.19
C ARG A 106 -15.77 26.18 -4.83
N VAL A 107 -16.36 25.46 -5.78
CA VAL A 107 -17.65 24.78 -5.64
C VAL A 107 -17.52 23.44 -6.36
N PRO A 108 -17.18 22.37 -5.62
CA PRO A 108 -17.06 21.03 -6.17
C PRO A 108 -18.33 20.59 -6.90
N VAL A 109 -18.16 19.93 -8.05
CA VAL A 109 -19.23 19.36 -8.87
C VAL A 109 -19.05 17.86 -9.06
N SER A 110 -20.13 17.11 -9.31
CA SER A 110 -20.12 15.68 -9.63
C SER A 110 -20.12 15.45 -11.14
N TYR A 111 -19.60 14.32 -11.63
CA TYR A 111 -19.56 13.99 -13.06
C TYR A 111 -20.96 13.80 -13.63
N GLU A 112 -21.88 13.19 -12.88
CA GLU A 112 -23.31 13.09 -13.22
C GLU A 112 -23.94 14.48 -13.33
N GLY A 113 -23.59 15.42 -12.44
CA GLY A 113 -24.08 16.80 -12.51
C GLY A 113 -23.59 17.55 -13.76
N ILE A 114 -22.33 17.34 -14.15
CA ILE A 114 -21.79 17.89 -15.40
C ILE A 114 -22.47 17.25 -16.61
N CYS A 115 -22.56 15.92 -16.63
CA CYS A 115 -23.16 15.19 -17.75
C CYS A 115 -24.64 15.52 -17.92
N GLY A 116 -25.38 15.66 -16.82
CA GLY A 116 -26.79 16.08 -16.83
C GLY A 116 -26.96 17.48 -17.41
N TYR A 117 -26.09 18.42 -17.06
CA TYR A 117 -26.10 19.77 -17.63
C TYR A 117 -25.93 19.74 -19.16
N PHE A 118 -24.93 19.01 -19.67
CA PHE A 118 -24.68 18.95 -21.11
C PHE A 118 -25.62 18.02 -21.89
N ALA A 119 -26.36 17.13 -21.21
CA ALA A 119 -27.38 16.32 -21.85
C ALA A 119 -28.61 17.15 -22.27
N GLU A 120 -28.92 18.20 -21.50
CA GLU A 120 -30.01 19.14 -21.77
C GLU A 120 -29.56 20.38 -22.57
N TYR A 121 -28.25 20.58 -22.72
CA TYR A 121 -27.70 21.73 -23.43
C TYR A 121 -27.78 21.53 -24.95
N GLU A 122 -28.61 22.35 -25.61
CA GLU A 122 -28.55 22.51 -27.06
C GLU A 122 -27.34 23.36 -27.42
N HIS A 123 -26.40 22.77 -28.17
CA HIS A 123 -25.23 23.51 -28.65
C HIS A 123 -25.69 24.67 -29.54
N PRO A 124 -25.29 25.92 -29.22
CA PRO A 124 -25.56 27.02 -30.12
C PRO A 124 -24.88 26.75 -31.47
N PRO A 125 -25.46 27.22 -32.58
CA PRO A 125 -24.85 27.04 -33.89
C PRO A 125 -23.51 27.80 -34.04
N SER A 126 -23.17 28.70 -33.11
CA SER A 126 -21.91 29.43 -33.08
C SER A 126 -20.75 28.56 -32.58
N ASP A 127 -19.54 28.91 -33.01
CA ASP A 127 -18.32 28.30 -32.50
C ASP A 127 -17.86 28.96 -31.18
N GLU A 128 -18.76 29.61 -30.43
CA GLU A 128 -18.41 30.28 -29.18
C GLU A 128 -18.18 29.28 -28.03
N VAL A 129 -17.37 29.69 -27.04
CA VAL A 129 -17.22 28.98 -25.76
C VAL A 129 -18.52 28.97 -24.95
N ILE A 130 -18.77 27.89 -24.19
CA ILE A 130 -20.00 27.71 -23.41
C ILE A 130 -19.82 28.30 -22.01
N ASN A 131 -20.66 29.26 -21.64
CA ASN A 131 -20.74 29.74 -20.25
C ASN A 131 -21.70 28.85 -19.44
N ALA A 132 -21.17 27.76 -18.90
CA ALA A 132 -21.95 26.76 -18.18
C ALA A 132 -22.15 27.12 -16.71
N LYS A 133 -23.35 26.84 -16.19
CA LYS A 133 -23.67 26.95 -14.76
C LYS A 133 -23.88 25.57 -14.16
N LEU A 134 -22.80 25.01 -13.62
CA LEU A 134 -22.77 23.63 -13.14
C LEU A 134 -23.29 23.52 -11.70
N PRO A 135 -24.13 22.52 -11.38
CA PRO A 135 -24.64 22.32 -10.03
C PRO A 135 -23.55 21.82 -9.09
N ALA A 136 -23.55 22.29 -7.85
CA ALA A 136 -22.66 21.77 -6.81
C ALA A 136 -22.95 20.29 -6.54
N LEU A 137 -21.90 19.56 -6.21
CA LEU A 137 -21.95 18.19 -5.72
C LEU A 137 -22.81 18.12 -4.45
N ASP A 138 -23.69 17.11 -4.39
CA ASP A 138 -24.49 16.80 -3.21
C ASP A 138 -23.85 15.61 -2.45
N PRO A 139 -23.24 15.84 -1.26
CA PRO A 139 -22.62 14.78 -0.49
C PRO A 139 -23.60 13.71 0.00
N ALA A 140 -24.85 14.09 0.29
CA ALA A 140 -25.85 13.15 0.82
C ALA A 140 -26.29 12.20 -0.28
N PHE A 141 -26.60 12.73 -1.47
CA PHE A 141 -26.94 11.93 -2.64
C PHE A 141 -25.84 10.93 -3.01
N LEU A 142 -24.56 11.34 -2.99
CA LEU A 142 -23.45 10.44 -3.29
C LEU A 142 -23.23 9.40 -2.19
N ALA A 143 -23.43 9.76 -0.92
CA ALA A 143 -23.30 8.82 0.20
C ALA A 143 -24.30 7.65 0.11
N GLU A 144 -25.53 7.91 -0.37
CA GLU A 144 -26.56 6.87 -0.57
C GLU A 144 -26.14 5.78 -1.59
N HIS A 145 -25.19 6.11 -2.46
CA HIS A 145 -24.68 5.20 -3.50
C HIS A 145 -23.33 4.58 -3.13
N VAL A 146 -22.84 4.79 -1.91
CA VAL A 146 -21.60 4.18 -1.42
C VAL A 146 -21.91 2.93 -0.60
N ASP A 147 -21.55 1.78 -1.17
CA ASP A 147 -21.62 0.46 -0.54
C ASP A 147 -20.23 -0.17 -0.34
N ASP A 148 -20.17 -1.40 0.17
CA ASP A 148 -18.92 -2.18 0.29
C ASP A 148 -18.14 -2.26 -1.01
N HIS A 149 -18.85 -2.47 -2.11
CA HIS A 149 -18.26 -2.65 -3.43
C HIS A 149 -17.58 -1.35 -3.90
N THR A 150 -18.21 -0.21 -3.66
CA THR A 150 -17.68 1.13 -3.92
C THR A 150 -16.46 1.44 -3.05
N LEU A 151 -16.52 1.14 -1.75
CA LEU A 151 -15.40 1.33 -0.82
C LEU A 151 -14.18 0.49 -1.23
N ARG A 152 -14.39 -0.78 -1.60
CA ARG A 152 -13.32 -1.69 -2.06
C ARG A 152 -12.71 -1.22 -3.37
N THR A 153 -13.54 -0.77 -4.30
CA THR A 153 -13.08 -0.25 -5.59
C THR A 153 -12.27 1.02 -5.40
N CYS A 154 -12.71 1.95 -4.55
CA CYS A 154 -11.93 3.12 -4.18
C CYS A 154 -10.58 2.73 -3.58
N ALA A 155 -10.56 1.75 -2.68
CA ALA A 155 -9.33 1.24 -2.09
C ALA A 155 -8.36 0.65 -3.12
N LEU A 156 -8.87 -0.06 -4.14
CA LEU A 156 -8.07 -0.56 -5.26
C LEU A 156 -7.53 0.58 -6.14
N VAL A 157 -8.34 1.59 -6.43
CA VAL A 157 -7.94 2.78 -7.22
C VAL A 157 -6.73 3.50 -6.60
N LEU A 158 -6.62 3.49 -5.26
CA LEU A 158 -5.53 4.12 -4.50
C LEU A 158 -4.19 3.38 -4.57
N THR A 159 -4.15 2.17 -5.14
CA THR A 159 -2.92 1.37 -5.28
C THR A 159 -2.04 1.78 -6.46
N ASN A 160 -2.49 2.75 -7.25
CA ASN A 160 -1.89 3.21 -8.50
C ASN A 160 -1.93 2.21 -9.68
N LYS A 161 -2.52 1.03 -9.50
CA LYS A 161 -2.87 0.10 -10.60
C LYS A 161 -4.29 0.42 -11.11
N PRO A 162 -4.54 0.39 -12.43
CA PRO A 162 -5.88 0.60 -12.96
C PRO A 162 -6.87 -0.46 -12.46
N VAL A 163 -8.15 -0.07 -12.37
CA VAL A 163 -9.26 -0.95 -11.98
C VAL A 163 -10.25 -1.03 -13.13
N CYS A 164 -10.52 -2.24 -13.59
CA CYS A 164 -11.53 -2.58 -14.59
C CYS A 164 -12.73 -3.22 -13.91
N VAL A 165 -13.91 -2.65 -14.14
CA VAL A 165 -15.18 -3.21 -13.69
C VAL A 165 -15.79 -4.03 -14.83
N VAL A 166 -15.97 -5.32 -14.60
CA VAL A 166 -16.50 -6.29 -15.57
C VAL A 166 -17.88 -6.78 -15.17
N GLY A 167 -18.59 -7.43 -16.09
CA GLY A 167 -19.93 -7.97 -15.84
C GLY A 167 -21.05 -6.92 -15.85
N ALA A 168 -20.73 -5.63 -16.02
CA ALA A 168 -21.69 -4.53 -16.00
C ALA A 168 -22.22 -4.13 -17.39
N ALA A 169 -22.08 -4.99 -18.41
CA ALA A 169 -22.51 -4.66 -19.77
C ALA A 169 -24.00 -4.26 -19.81
N HIS A 170 -24.85 -5.01 -19.12
CA HIS A 170 -26.29 -4.76 -19.05
C HIS A 170 -26.68 -3.50 -18.25
N VAL A 171 -25.73 -2.88 -17.54
CA VAL A 171 -26.00 -1.73 -16.67
C VAL A 171 -26.10 -0.44 -17.50
N PRO A 172 -27.16 0.37 -17.32
CA PRO A 172 -27.30 1.64 -18.03
C PRO A 172 -26.10 2.58 -17.83
N MET A 173 -25.75 3.36 -18.85
CA MET A 173 -24.60 4.29 -18.79
C MET A 173 -24.68 5.22 -17.57
N LEU A 174 -25.86 5.77 -17.26
CA LEU A 174 -26.02 6.69 -16.14
C LEU A 174 -25.73 6.02 -14.79
N ALA A 175 -26.13 4.76 -14.60
CA ALA A 175 -25.82 4.00 -13.40
C ALA A 175 -24.31 3.70 -13.28
N ARG A 176 -23.65 3.37 -14.41
CA ARG A 176 -22.19 3.25 -14.46
C ARG A 176 -21.50 4.59 -14.12
N LEU A 177 -21.99 5.71 -14.66
CA LEU A 177 -21.45 7.04 -14.36
C LEU A 177 -21.61 7.39 -12.88
N ARG A 178 -22.78 7.12 -12.30
CA ARG A 178 -23.04 7.35 -10.87
C ARG A 178 -22.12 6.53 -9.98
N TYR A 179 -21.81 5.29 -10.39
CA TYR A 179 -20.82 4.46 -9.71
C TYR A 179 -19.42 5.08 -9.75
N LEU A 180 -18.98 5.58 -10.91
CA LEU A 180 -17.70 6.30 -11.03
C LEU A 180 -17.68 7.54 -10.12
N ASP A 181 -18.80 8.23 -10.03
CA ASP A 181 -18.99 9.41 -9.18
C ASP A 181 -18.93 9.06 -7.68
N ALA A 182 -19.58 7.97 -7.26
CA ALA A 182 -19.53 7.48 -5.88
C ALA A 182 -18.12 7.06 -5.48
N VAL A 183 -17.37 6.40 -6.37
CA VAL A 183 -15.95 6.08 -6.12
C VAL A 183 -15.11 7.37 -6.04
N ALA A 184 -15.32 8.33 -6.95
CA ALA A 184 -14.62 9.60 -6.91
C ALA A 184 -14.99 10.47 -5.69
N ALA A 185 -16.22 10.31 -5.16
CA ALA A 185 -16.70 10.94 -3.92
C ALA A 185 -15.82 10.63 -2.71
N LEU A 186 -15.24 9.43 -2.70
CA LEU A 186 -14.35 8.93 -1.65
C LEU A 186 -12.89 9.38 -1.84
N LEU A 187 -12.61 10.22 -2.83
CA LEU A 187 -11.30 10.84 -3.04
C LEU A 187 -11.35 12.33 -2.69
N PRO A 188 -10.25 12.92 -2.16
CA PRO A 188 -10.10 14.36 -2.04
C PRO A 188 -10.37 15.03 -3.39
N TYR A 189 -11.09 16.15 -3.40
CA TYR A 189 -11.49 16.79 -4.65
C TYR A 189 -10.28 17.19 -5.51
N GLY A 190 -9.19 17.64 -4.88
CA GLY A 190 -7.94 17.95 -5.57
C GLY A 190 -7.20 16.72 -6.13
N MET A 191 -7.54 15.50 -5.69
CA MET A 191 -7.06 14.26 -6.30
C MET A 191 -7.80 13.94 -7.62
N ARG A 192 -9.04 14.41 -7.76
CA ARG A 192 -9.82 14.24 -9.00
C ARG A 192 -9.21 14.94 -10.21
N ARG A 193 -8.36 15.95 -9.99
CA ARG A 193 -7.51 16.57 -11.03
C ARG A 193 -6.64 15.54 -11.76
N ASN A 194 -6.30 14.44 -11.10
CA ASN A 194 -5.45 13.37 -11.62
C ASN A 194 -6.21 12.04 -11.85
N PHE A 195 -7.54 12.08 -11.75
CA PHE A 195 -8.41 10.92 -11.93
C PHE A 195 -9.02 10.93 -13.33
N ALA A 196 -8.92 9.80 -14.03
CA ALA A 196 -9.55 9.59 -15.33
C ALA A 196 -10.35 8.30 -15.25
N ALA A 197 -11.56 8.32 -15.79
CA ALA A 197 -12.48 7.18 -15.74
C ALA A 197 -13.37 7.08 -16.97
N ALA A 198 -13.96 5.91 -17.22
CA ALA A 198 -14.87 5.73 -18.36
C ALA A 198 -16.02 4.78 -18.03
N THR A 199 -17.23 5.10 -18.48
CA THR A 199 -18.39 4.22 -18.35
C THR A 199 -18.26 3.01 -19.27
N TRP A 200 -17.45 3.07 -20.33
CA TRP A 200 -17.04 1.92 -21.12
C TRP A 200 -15.78 2.18 -21.94
N THR A 201 -14.95 1.16 -22.14
CA THR A 201 -13.87 1.17 -23.12
C THR A 201 -13.56 -0.24 -23.61
N SER A 202 -12.74 -0.35 -24.66
CA SER A 202 -12.26 -1.64 -25.16
C SER A 202 -11.13 -2.13 -24.25
N SER A 203 -11.22 -3.38 -23.81
CA SER A 203 -10.17 -4.05 -23.04
C SER A 203 -8.82 -4.12 -23.77
N THR A 204 -8.82 -3.97 -25.10
CA THR A 204 -7.61 -4.05 -25.93
C THR A 204 -7.01 -2.69 -26.25
N ALA A 205 -7.67 -1.59 -25.88
CA ALA A 205 -7.16 -0.25 -26.13
C ALA A 205 -6.14 0.13 -25.05
N ASP A 206 -5.00 0.69 -25.47
CA ASP A 206 -4.10 1.35 -24.53
C ASP A 206 -4.71 2.68 -24.10
N HIS A 207 -5.12 2.78 -22.84
CA HIS A 207 -5.83 3.94 -22.32
C HIS A 207 -5.31 4.35 -20.94
N LYS A 208 -5.48 5.62 -20.60
CA LYS A 208 -4.98 6.21 -19.35
C LYS A 208 -6.00 6.20 -18.20
N PHE A 209 -7.10 5.46 -18.35
CA PHE A 209 -8.13 5.37 -17.32
C PHE A 209 -7.66 4.63 -16.08
N ARG A 210 -7.99 5.17 -14.91
CA ARG A 210 -7.68 4.59 -13.61
C ARG A 210 -8.83 3.72 -13.09
N LEU A 211 -10.06 4.06 -13.46
CA LEU A 211 -11.25 3.26 -13.21
C LEU A 211 -12.11 3.24 -14.47
N TYR A 212 -12.45 2.07 -14.99
CA TYR A 212 -13.26 1.98 -16.20
C TYR A 212 -14.07 0.70 -16.22
N PHE A 213 -15.10 0.67 -17.04
CA PHE A 213 -15.84 -0.56 -17.34
C PHE A 213 -15.41 -1.13 -18.69
N ALA A 214 -15.39 -2.46 -18.78
CA ALA A 214 -15.16 -3.15 -20.04
C ALA A 214 -15.82 -4.55 -20.04
N GLY A 215 -15.89 -5.19 -21.21
CA GLY A 215 -16.38 -6.55 -21.33
C GLY A 215 -15.46 -7.59 -20.68
N SER A 216 -14.18 -7.27 -20.54
CA SER A 216 -13.18 -8.13 -19.90
C SER A 216 -12.06 -7.28 -19.30
N ALA A 217 -11.36 -7.81 -18.30
CA ALA A 217 -10.20 -7.16 -17.71
C ALA A 217 -8.90 -7.74 -18.31
N PRO A 218 -7.97 -6.89 -18.79
CA PRO A 218 -6.60 -7.31 -19.08
C PRO A 218 -5.90 -7.91 -17.84
N PRO A 219 -4.90 -8.79 -18.01
CA PRO A 219 -4.21 -9.39 -16.87
C PRO A 219 -3.40 -8.38 -16.05
N GLU A 220 -3.06 -7.23 -16.65
CA GLU A 220 -2.25 -6.17 -16.03
C GLU A 220 -3.05 -5.24 -15.08
N VAL A 221 -4.37 -5.37 -14.99
CA VAL A 221 -5.24 -4.47 -14.20
C VAL A 221 -5.95 -5.22 -13.08
N PHE A 222 -6.46 -4.52 -12.07
CA PHE A 222 -7.36 -5.13 -11.11
C PHE A 222 -8.75 -5.29 -11.72
N SER A 223 -9.31 -6.49 -11.62
CA SER A 223 -10.67 -6.79 -12.07
C SER A 223 -11.62 -6.77 -10.89
N VAL A 224 -12.75 -6.09 -11.06
CA VAL A 224 -13.85 -6.05 -10.10
C VAL A 224 -15.11 -6.48 -10.84
N VAL A 225 -15.84 -7.47 -10.32
CA VAL A 225 -17.08 -7.94 -10.95
C VAL A 225 -18.26 -7.17 -10.36
N TRP A 226 -19.07 -6.56 -11.24
CA TRP A 226 -20.21 -5.74 -10.84
C TRP A 226 -21.14 -6.42 -9.84
N GLU A 227 -21.44 -5.73 -8.74
CA GLU A 227 -22.34 -6.18 -7.65
C GLU A 227 -21.96 -7.53 -7.03
N GLN A 228 -20.73 -8.00 -7.22
CA GLN A 228 -20.23 -9.19 -6.54
C GLN A 228 -19.28 -8.80 -5.41
N PRO A 229 -19.19 -9.63 -4.35
CA PRO A 229 -18.19 -9.44 -3.31
C PRO A 229 -16.78 -9.42 -3.91
N THR A 230 -16.13 -8.26 -3.87
CA THR A 230 -14.75 -8.10 -4.35
C THR A 230 -13.77 -8.54 -3.26
N GLU A 231 -13.14 -9.70 -3.44
CA GLU A 231 -11.97 -10.05 -2.65
C GLU A 231 -10.76 -9.23 -3.08
N PHE A 232 -9.91 -8.85 -2.13
CA PHE A 232 -8.66 -8.18 -2.49
C PHE A 232 -7.73 -9.20 -3.15
N PRO A 233 -7.18 -8.89 -4.34
CA PRO A 233 -6.19 -9.74 -4.97
C PRO A 233 -5.03 -10.03 -4.03
N THR A 234 -4.43 -11.22 -4.11
CA THR A 234 -3.22 -11.56 -3.35
C THR A 234 -1.95 -10.88 -3.90
N ASP A 235 -2.09 -10.03 -4.91
CA ASP A 235 -1.03 -9.23 -5.51
C ASP A 235 -0.36 -8.34 -4.44
N PRO A 236 0.99 -8.30 -4.35
CA PRO A 236 1.70 -7.42 -3.42
C PRO A 236 1.28 -5.94 -3.50
N VAL A 237 0.86 -5.46 -4.67
CA VAL A 237 0.37 -4.09 -4.89
C VAL A 237 -1.01 -3.88 -4.26
N ALA A 238 -1.84 -4.93 -4.20
CA ALA A 238 -3.18 -4.90 -3.59
C ALA A 238 -3.14 -4.89 -2.05
N TYR A 239 -2.00 -5.21 -1.42
CA TYR A 239 -1.88 -5.20 0.06
C TYR A 239 -2.27 -3.85 0.68
N ARG A 240 -1.96 -2.73 0.00
CA ARG A 240 -2.34 -1.39 0.46
C ARG A 240 -3.84 -1.13 0.34
N ALA A 241 -4.55 -1.82 -0.56
CA ALA A 241 -5.99 -1.65 -0.72
C ALA A 241 -6.74 -2.10 0.55
N GLY A 242 -6.32 -3.19 1.19
CA GLY A 242 -6.92 -3.63 2.47
C GLY A 242 -6.89 -2.53 3.53
N HIS A 243 -5.74 -1.87 3.69
CA HIS A 243 -5.60 -0.76 4.63
C HIS A 243 -6.51 0.44 4.30
N TYR A 244 -6.57 0.87 3.03
CA TYR A 244 -7.46 1.96 2.64
C TYR A 244 -8.93 1.59 2.79
N PHE A 245 -9.29 0.34 2.52
CA PHE A 245 -10.65 -0.15 2.73
C PHE A 245 -11.06 -0.12 4.20
N GLU A 246 -10.15 -0.49 5.12
CA GLU A 246 -10.39 -0.36 6.56
C GLU A 246 -10.60 1.11 6.96
N LEU A 247 -9.74 2.02 6.50
CA LEU A 247 -9.86 3.46 6.78
C LEU A 247 -11.18 4.04 6.25
N LEU A 248 -11.55 3.71 5.01
CA LEU A 248 -12.81 4.15 4.40
C LEU A 248 -14.02 3.51 5.11
N SER A 249 -13.95 2.22 5.44
CA SER A 249 -15.01 1.50 6.13
C SER A 249 -15.27 2.01 7.54
N ALA A 250 -14.25 2.56 8.22
CA ALA A 250 -14.42 3.21 9.52
C ALA A 250 -15.38 4.41 9.48
N HIS A 251 -15.70 4.95 8.29
CA HIS A 251 -16.58 6.10 8.10
C HIS A 251 -17.97 5.73 7.59
N ARG A 252 -18.35 4.45 7.56
CA ARG A 252 -19.67 4.00 7.07
C ARG A 252 -20.86 4.71 7.71
N GLY A 253 -20.77 5.00 9.02
CA GLY A 253 -21.81 5.73 9.74
C GLY A 253 -21.87 7.24 9.42
N HIS A 254 -20.89 7.79 8.71
CA HIS A 254 -20.70 9.23 8.50
C HIS A 254 -20.27 9.56 7.06
N LEU A 255 -20.71 8.77 6.07
CA LEU A 255 -20.27 8.91 4.67
C LEU A 255 -20.59 10.30 4.09
N THR A 256 -21.75 10.87 4.42
CA THR A 256 -22.12 12.24 4.00
C THR A 256 -21.12 13.28 4.49
N ASP A 257 -20.68 13.19 5.75
CA ASP A 257 -19.71 14.12 6.32
C ASP A 257 -18.31 13.88 5.77
N LEU A 258 -17.92 12.63 5.55
CA LEU A 258 -16.67 12.28 4.89
C LEU A 258 -16.62 12.87 3.47
N ILE A 259 -17.63 12.62 2.64
CA ILE A 259 -17.69 13.13 1.26
C ILE A 259 -17.67 14.66 1.28
N ARG A 260 -18.40 15.30 2.21
CA ARG A 260 -18.34 16.75 2.38
C ARG A 260 -16.92 17.21 2.71
N GLN A 261 -16.24 16.59 3.66
CA GLN A 261 -14.86 16.92 4.03
C GLN A 261 -13.89 16.73 2.86
N LEU A 262 -13.97 15.61 2.14
CA LEU A 262 -13.12 15.32 0.99
C LEU A 262 -13.39 16.27 -0.18
N SER A 263 -14.65 16.71 -0.37
CA SER A 263 -15.00 17.71 -1.38
C SER A 263 -14.32 19.07 -1.12
N LEU A 264 -14.05 19.40 0.14
CA LEU A 264 -13.39 20.65 0.53
C LEU A 264 -11.86 20.59 0.44
N ASP A 265 -11.24 19.42 0.36
CA ASP A 265 -9.79 19.32 0.15
C ASP A 265 -9.44 19.37 -1.34
N THR A 266 -9.23 20.60 -1.81
CA THR A 266 -9.07 20.94 -3.23
C THR A 266 -7.61 21.09 -3.66
N ARG A 267 -6.67 20.89 -2.73
CA ARG A 267 -5.22 20.94 -3.01
C ARG A 267 -4.85 19.84 -4.00
N GLU A 268 -4.03 20.16 -5.01
CA GLU A 268 -3.60 19.14 -5.97
C GLU A 268 -2.95 17.96 -5.23
N MET A 269 -3.55 16.78 -5.40
CA MET A 269 -3.02 15.51 -4.90
C MET A 269 -2.87 14.53 -6.05
N ARG A 270 -1.82 13.72 -5.99
CA ARG A 270 -1.56 12.66 -6.97
C ARG A 270 -1.72 11.30 -6.30
N PHE A 271 -1.83 10.25 -7.10
CA PHE A 271 -1.82 8.86 -6.62
C PHE A 271 -0.38 8.39 -6.30
N ARG A 272 0.37 9.20 -5.56
CA ARG A 272 1.76 8.94 -5.14
C ARG A 272 1.82 8.75 -3.62
N ASP A 273 2.80 7.99 -3.14
CA ASP A 273 2.93 7.61 -1.72
C ASP A 273 2.80 8.79 -0.74
N LEU A 274 3.39 9.95 -1.04
CA LEU A 274 3.30 11.14 -0.17
C LEU A 274 1.86 11.67 -0.04
N ASP A 275 1.16 11.78 -1.15
CA ASP A 275 -0.22 12.29 -1.17
C ASP A 275 -1.20 11.25 -0.63
N LEU A 276 -0.92 9.97 -0.86
CA LEU A 276 -1.65 8.86 -0.26
C LEU A 276 -1.49 8.81 1.27
N GLN A 277 -0.30 9.11 1.81
CA GLN A 277 -0.10 9.27 3.26
C GLN A 277 -0.88 10.45 3.82
N ARG A 278 -0.93 11.58 3.10
CA ARG A 278 -1.75 12.73 3.49
C ARG A 278 -3.23 12.37 3.47
N PHE A 279 -3.68 11.65 2.44
CA PHE A 279 -5.05 11.16 2.37
C PHE A 279 -5.39 10.22 3.53
N ALA A 280 -4.50 9.27 3.85
CA ALA A 280 -4.66 8.42 5.03
C ALA A 280 -4.74 9.25 6.33
N ALA A 281 -3.94 10.32 6.47
CA ALA A 281 -4.04 11.23 7.60
C ALA A 281 -5.39 11.96 7.66
N LEU A 282 -5.94 12.38 6.51
CA LEU A 282 -7.29 12.98 6.43
C LEU A 282 -8.38 12.00 6.87
N LEU A 283 -8.28 10.73 6.46
CA LEU A 283 -9.21 9.69 6.91
C LEU A 283 -9.05 9.39 8.41
N ASN A 284 -7.85 9.52 8.98
CA ASN A 284 -7.66 9.31 10.41
C ASN A 284 -8.16 10.49 11.26
N THR A 285 -8.25 11.70 10.69
CA THR A 285 -8.89 12.84 11.36
C THR A 285 -10.41 12.69 11.32
N ARG A 286 -11.00 12.15 12.39
CA ARG A 286 -12.46 12.11 12.52
C ARG A 286 -13.03 13.53 12.44
N PRO A 287 -14.13 13.74 11.69
CA PRO A 287 -14.83 15.00 11.73
C PRO A 287 -15.31 15.25 13.16
N THR A 288 -14.78 16.28 13.80
CA THR A 288 -15.42 16.83 15.00
C THR A 288 -16.76 17.38 14.54
N PRO A 289 -17.90 17.00 15.14
CA PRO A 289 -19.18 17.60 14.78
C PRO A 289 -19.07 19.10 15.05
N ARG A 290 -18.93 19.88 13.98
CA ARG A 290 -18.97 21.33 14.07
C ARG A 290 -20.42 21.72 14.34
N SER A 291 -20.73 22.04 15.59
CA SER A 291 -21.97 22.73 15.93
C SER A 291 -22.10 23.95 15.02
N PRO A 292 -23.25 24.15 14.35
CA PRO A 292 -23.48 25.32 13.53
C PRO A 292 -23.37 26.56 14.40
N LYS A 293 -22.38 27.41 14.12
CA LYS A 293 -22.30 28.74 14.70
C LYS A 293 -23.44 29.58 14.13
N GLY A 294 -24.50 29.78 14.92
CA GLY A 294 -25.55 30.75 14.63
C GLY A 294 -26.94 30.27 15.02
N GLY A 295 -27.28 30.38 16.30
CA GLY A 295 -28.62 30.15 16.83
C GLY A 295 -28.57 29.92 18.33
N GLU A 296 -29.36 30.69 19.09
CA GLU A 296 -29.43 30.69 20.56
C GLU A 296 -29.50 29.29 21.21
N PRO A 297 -28.96 29.15 22.44
CA PRO A 297 -28.80 27.87 23.10
C PRO A 297 -30.16 27.31 23.52
N THR A 298 -30.71 26.42 22.69
CA THR A 298 -31.78 25.53 23.14
C THR A 298 -31.14 24.39 23.91
N ARG A 299 -31.25 24.44 25.24
CA ARG A 299 -30.93 23.35 26.18
C ARG A 299 -31.76 22.11 25.83
N VAL A 300 -31.28 21.25 24.93
CA VAL A 300 -31.82 19.89 24.76
C VAL A 300 -30.67 18.95 24.38
N LEU A 301 -30.40 17.99 25.29
CA LEU A 301 -29.60 16.76 25.15
C LEU A 301 -28.05 16.87 25.25
N GLU A 302 -27.55 17.31 26.41
CA GLU A 302 -26.22 16.96 26.93
C GLU A 302 -26.29 15.80 27.97
N ALA A 303 -27.37 15.02 27.99
CA ALA A 303 -27.66 14.06 29.06
C ALA A 303 -27.12 12.63 28.84
N ASP A 304 -26.29 12.37 27.83
CA ASP A 304 -25.88 10.99 27.48
C ASP A 304 -24.42 10.86 27.03
N ARG A 305 -23.51 11.71 27.55
CA ARG A 305 -22.10 11.31 27.60
C ARG A 305 -21.95 10.31 28.76
N PRO A 306 -21.40 9.11 28.55
CA PRO A 306 -21.09 8.23 29.66
C PRO A 306 -20.11 8.97 30.58
N GLU A 307 -20.49 9.24 31.81
CA GLU A 307 -19.69 9.97 32.80
C GLU A 307 -18.48 9.16 33.33
N GLY A 308 -18.03 8.14 32.59
CA GLY A 308 -16.98 7.22 33.03
C GLY A 308 -15.63 7.49 32.36
N THR A 309 -14.57 7.42 33.16
CA THR A 309 -13.19 7.30 32.67
C THR A 309 -13.02 5.98 31.89
N ALA A 310 -12.04 5.91 30.99
CA ALA A 310 -11.78 4.67 30.23
C ALA A 310 -11.45 3.48 31.16
N ALA A 311 -10.83 3.74 32.32
CA ALA A 311 -10.57 2.73 33.32
C ALA A 311 -11.86 2.15 33.93
N GLU A 312 -12.84 3.00 34.26
CA GLU A 312 -14.14 2.57 34.80
C GLU A 312 -14.93 1.74 33.78
N LEU A 313 -14.97 2.19 32.51
CA LEU A 313 -15.63 1.46 31.44
C LEU A 313 -14.96 0.10 31.17
N LEU A 314 -13.63 -0.01 31.32
CA LEU A 314 -12.92 -1.29 31.20
C LEU A 314 -13.16 -2.21 32.41
N VAL A 315 -13.32 -1.66 33.61
CA VAL A 315 -13.75 -2.44 34.78
C VAL A 315 -15.13 -3.03 34.53
N GLU A 316 -16.05 -2.20 34.02
CA GLU A 316 -17.41 -2.63 33.69
C GLU A 316 -17.43 -3.67 32.56
N LEU A 317 -16.57 -3.50 31.54
CA LEU A 317 -16.42 -4.47 30.47
C LEU A 317 -15.96 -5.83 31.01
N GLY A 318 -15.01 -5.84 31.95
CA GLY A 318 -14.56 -7.05 32.63
C GLY A 318 -15.67 -7.75 33.39
N ASP A 319 -16.52 -6.98 34.08
CA ASP A 319 -17.65 -7.52 34.84
C ASP A 319 -18.75 -8.06 33.91
N ALA A 320 -19.03 -7.37 32.79
CA ALA A 320 -19.96 -7.81 31.76
C ALA A 320 -19.50 -9.12 31.09
N LEU A 321 -18.21 -9.22 30.72
CA LEU A 321 -17.62 -10.46 30.21
C LEU A 321 -17.71 -11.60 31.22
N GLY A 322 -17.50 -11.32 32.51
CA GLY A 322 -17.63 -12.30 33.59
C GLY A 322 -19.07 -12.82 33.75
N ARG A 323 -20.07 -11.97 33.50
CA ARG A 323 -21.50 -12.34 33.51
C ARG A 323 -22.01 -12.93 32.19
N GLN A 324 -21.17 -12.96 31.14
CA GLN A 324 -21.55 -13.35 29.78
C GLN A 324 -22.69 -12.48 29.18
N ASP A 325 -22.72 -11.19 29.53
CA ASP A 325 -23.71 -10.24 29.02
C ASP A 325 -23.26 -9.66 27.66
N GLY A 326 -23.57 -10.38 26.58
CA GLY A 326 -23.15 -10.02 25.23
C GLY A 326 -23.63 -8.63 24.77
N GLY A 327 -24.85 -8.25 25.12
CA GLY A 327 -25.42 -6.95 24.75
C GLY A 327 -24.65 -5.81 25.42
N ARG A 328 -24.39 -5.92 26.73
CA ARG A 328 -23.62 -4.91 27.46
C ARG A 328 -22.17 -4.84 26.99
N VAL A 329 -21.56 -5.96 26.62
CA VAL A 329 -20.22 -6.01 26.04
C VAL A 329 -20.15 -5.20 24.75
N ASP A 330 -21.12 -5.35 23.84
CA ASP A 330 -21.14 -4.60 22.58
C ASP A 330 -21.30 -3.09 22.80
N ASP A 331 -22.15 -2.68 23.74
CA ASP A 331 -22.34 -1.27 24.09
C ASP A 331 -21.04 -0.66 24.67
N LEU A 332 -20.40 -1.35 25.62
CA LEU A 332 -19.15 -0.88 26.22
C LEU A 332 -18.00 -0.83 25.22
N VAL A 333 -17.91 -1.82 24.32
CA VAL A 333 -16.95 -1.81 23.21
C VAL A 333 -17.17 -0.58 22.33
N ARG A 334 -18.41 -0.23 21.97
CA ARG A 334 -18.72 0.97 21.19
C ARG A 334 -18.31 2.25 21.91
N LEU A 335 -18.56 2.35 23.22
CA LEU A 335 -18.15 3.51 24.02
C LEU A 335 -16.62 3.66 24.09
N LEU A 336 -15.91 2.56 24.33
CA LEU A 336 -14.45 2.55 24.41
C LEU A 336 -13.77 2.77 23.04
N GLN A 337 -14.44 2.43 21.92
CA GLN A 337 -13.95 2.71 20.56
C GLN A 337 -13.80 4.19 20.23
N ASP A 338 -14.38 5.09 21.03
CA ASP A 338 -14.31 6.53 20.81
C ASP A 338 -13.39 7.25 21.80
N LEU A 339 -12.87 6.52 22.80
CA LEU A 339 -11.97 7.08 23.81
C LEU A 339 -10.49 6.94 23.40
N ASP A 340 -9.74 8.02 23.50
CA ASP A 340 -8.26 8.03 23.40
C ASP A 340 -7.67 8.51 24.73
N PRO A 341 -7.44 7.59 25.68
CA PRO A 341 -6.97 7.97 27.01
C PRO A 341 -5.57 8.61 26.94
N PRO A 342 -5.33 9.69 27.71
CA PRO A 342 -4.03 10.34 27.75
C PRO A 342 -2.94 9.36 28.22
N ALA A 343 -1.70 9.60 27.80
CA ALA A 343 -0.58 8.69 28.10
C ALA A 343 -0.37 8.45 29.61
N GLU A 344 -0.73 9.43 30.44
CA GLU A 344 -0.63 9.39 31.91
C GLU A 344 -1.60 8.40 32.56
N GLU A 345 -2.75 8.13 31.94
CA GLU A 345 -3.77 7.19 32.45
C GLU A 345 -3.48 5.73 32.04
N ARG A 346 -2.63 5.51 31.03
CA ARG A 346 -2.36 4.17 30.48
C ARG A 346 -1.81 3.17 31.50
N PRO A 347 -0.94 3.54 32.47
CA PRO A 347 -0.52 2.59 33.51
C PRO A 347 -1.68 2.09 34.37
N ALA A 348 -2.64 2.95 34.71
CA ALA A 348 -3.83 2.56 35.47
C ALA A 348 -4.75 1.66 34.62
N ILE A 349 -4.95 2.00 33.35
CA ILE A 349 -5.69 1.17 32.40
C ILE A 349 -5.04 -0.21 32.25
N GLN A 350 -3.72 -0.29 32.12
CA GLN A 350 -3.00 -1.56 32.03
C GLN A 350 -3.15 -2.41 33.30
N ALA A 351 -3.24 -1.78 34.48
CA ALA A 351 -3.55 -2.49 35.72
C ALA A 351 -4.96 -3.11 35.67
N VAL A 352 -5.97 -2.35 35.23
CA VAL A 352 -7.34 -2.86 35.03
C VAL A 352 -7.36 -4.02 34.03
N VAL A 353 -6.67 -3.88 32.89
CA VAL A 353 -6.59 -4.94 31.85
C VAL A 353 -6.01 -6.23 32.43
N ARG A 354 -4.97 -6.12 33.28
CA ARG A 354 -4.37 -7.26 33.97
C ARG A 354 -5.36 -7.88 34.97
N ASP A 355 -5.91 -7.07 35.86
CA ASP A 355 -6.74 -7.53 36.98
C ASP A 355 -8.05 -8.17 36.49
N LYS A 356 -8.65 -7.60 35.44
CA LYS A 356 -9.86 -8.13 34.78
C LYS A 356 -9.57 -9.15 33.69
N ARG A 357 -8.29 -9.45 33.40
CA ARG A 357 -7.86 -10.42 32.37
C ARG A 357 -8.48 -10.17 30.99
N LEU A 358 -8.58 -8.91 30.59
CA LEU A 358 -9.32 -8.48 29.38
C LEU A 358 -8.66 -8.91 28.06
N LEU A 359 -7.38 -9.31 28.11
CA LEU A 359 -6.63 -9.83 26.96
C LEU A 359 -6.47 -11.36 27.00
N THR A 360 -7.21 -12.08 27.83
CA THR A 360 -7.14 -13.56 27.87
C THR A 360 -8.29 -14.19 27.07
N ALA A 361 -7.96 -15.16 26.20
CA ALA A 361 -8.90 -15.79 25.28
C ALA A 361 -10.06 -16.55 25.96
N ASP A 362 -9.89 -17.01 27.21
CA ASP A 362 -10.91 -17.76 27.95
C ASP A 362 -12.07 -16.87 28.45
N ARG A 363 -11.87 -15.55 28.51
CA ARG A 363 -12.86 -14.58 28.99
C ARG A 363 -13.74 -13.99 27.91
N VAL A 364 -13.33 -14.08 26.65
CA VAL A 364 -14.01 -13.42 25.53
C VAL A 364 -14.46 -14.47 24.52
N THR A 365 -15.74 -14.45 24.15
CA THR A 365 -16.30 -15.32 23.11
C THR A 365 -15.55 -15.11 21.78
N ARG A 366 -15.38 -16.18 20.99
CA ARG A 366 -14.63 -16.09 19.72
C ARG A 366 -15.13 -14.98 18.79
N GLU A 367 -16.44 -14.74 18.78
CA GLU A 367 -17.08 -13.69 17.98
C GLU A 367 -16.63 -12.27 18.40
N ASN A 368 -16.40 -12.05 19.70
CA ASN A 368 -16.07 -10.74 20.24
C ASN A 368 -14.57 -10.51 20.46
N GLN A 369 -13.74 -11.56 20.32
CA GLN A 369 -12.29 -11.48 20.56
C GLN A 369 -11.61 -10.36 19.77
N TYR A 370 -11.91 -10.22 18.48
CA TYR A 370 -11.32 -9.14 17.67
C TYR A 370 -11.69 -7.76 18.17
N LYS A 371 -12.99 -7.49 18.35
CA LYS A 371 -13.48 -6.17 18.76
C LYS A 371 -12.96 -5.78 20.15
N VAL A 372 -13.06 -6.70 21.11
CA VAL A 372 -12.64 -6.46 22.50
C VAL A 372 -11.14 -6.25 22.60
N PHE A 373 -10.33 -7.16 22.04
CA PHE A 373 -8.88 -7.03 22.15
C PHE A 373 -8.36 -5.81 21.42
N ASP A 374 -8.94 -5.44 20.27
CA ASP A 374 -8.53 -4.26 19.51
C ASP A 374 -8.73 -2.97 20.32
N VAL A 375 -9.90 -2.82 20.94
CA VAL A 375 -10.25 -1.68 21.80
C VAL A 375 -9.39 -1.65 23.06
N VAL A 376 -9.23 -2.79 23.73
CA VAL A 376 -8.42 -2.90 24.94
C VAL A 376 -6.95 -2.55 24.65
N LEU A 377 -6.39 -3.05 23.55
CA LEU A 377 -5.03 -2.69 23.13
C LEU A 377 -4.92 -1.19 22.86
N ARG A 378 -5.92 -0.59 22.18
CA ARG A 378 -5.93 0.85 21.90
C ARG A 378 -5.96 1.68 23.18
N CYS A 379 -6.83 1.36 24.13
CA CYS A 379 -6.93 2.09 25.39
C CYS A 379 -5.65 1.93 26.24
N ALA A 380 -5.07 0.73 26.27
CA ALA A 380 -3.91 0.43 27.12
C ALA A 380 -2.57 0.91 26.57
N PHE A 381 -2.43 1.00 25.24
CA PHE A 381 -1.15 1.28 24.57
C PHE A 381 -1.17 2.50 23.65
N GLY A 382 -2.35 3.05 23.37
CA GLY A 382 -2.58 4.16 22.46
C GLY A 382 -3.01 3.71 21.06
N PRO A 383 -3.32 4.67 20.17
CA PRO A 383 -3.78 4.39 18.81
C PRO A 383 -2.74 3.65 17.96
N SER A 384 -1.46 3.95 18.19
CA SER A 384 -0.31 3.35 17.49
C SER A 384 0.40 2.36 18.40
N VAL A 385 -0.19 1.17 18.57
CA VAL A 385 0.46 0.09 19.31
C VAL A 385 1.75 -0.31 18.58
N GLU A 386 2.88 -0.27 19.27
CA GLU A 386 4.20 -0.54 18.69
C GLU A 386 4.71 -1.95 19.04
N PRO A 387 5.49 -2.60 18.16
CA PRO A 387 6.07 -3.91 18.45
C PRO A 387 7.02 -3.93 19.67
N THR A 388 7.61 -2.79 20.04
CA THR A 388 8.38 -2.61 21.28
C THR A 388 7.55 -2.90 22.54
N GLN A 389 6.22 -2.79 22.46
CA GLN A 389 5.29 -3.03 23.56
C GLN A 389 4.87 -4.52 23.66
N LEU A 390 5.30 -5.38 22.73
CA LEU A 390 4.94 -6.81 22.70
C LEU A 390 5.23 -7.56 24.02
N PRO A 391 6.37 -7.34 24.72
CA PRO A 391 6.61 -7.99 26.01
C PRO A 391 5.57 -7.62 27.07
N ARG A 392 5.12 -6.35 27.07
CA ARG A 392 4.09 -5.87 28.00
C ARG A 392 2.72 -6.43 27.65
N ILE A 393 2.36 -6.47 26.36
CA ILE A 393 1.11 -7.08 25.88
C ILE A 393 1.04 -8.55 26.29
N LYS A 394 2.15 -9.28 26.15
CA LYS A 394 2.28 -10.67 26.61
C LYS A 394 2.02 -10.84 28.09
N GLU A 395 2.64 -10.00 28.91
CA GLU A 395 2.47 -10.03 30.35
C GLU A 395 1.00 -9.82 30.73
N LEU A 396 0.32 -8.84 30.11
CA LEU A 396 -1.10 -8.57 30.36
C LEU A 396 -2.02 -9.68 29.88
N ALA A 397 -1.67 -10.36 28.78
CA ALA A 397 -2.47 -11.44 28.20
C ALA A 397 -2.22 -12.82 28.85
N GLY A 398 -1.16 -12.96 29.66
CA GLY A 398 -0.68 -14.27 30.12
C GLY A 398 -0.04 -15.11 29.01
N GLY A 399 0.48 -14.45 27.97
CA GLY A 399 1.04 -15.07 26.75
C GLY A 399 0.26 -14.71 25.48
N LEU A 400 0.88 -14.93 24.32
CA LEU A 400 0.22 -14.68 23.03
C LEU A 400 -0.55 -15.92 22.57
N HIS A 401 -1.86 -15.92 22.75
CA HIS A 401 -2.76 -16.92 22.16
C HIS A 401 -3.09 -16.60 20.68
N PRO A 402 -3.69 -17.53 19.89
CA PRO A 402 -3.88 -17.37 18.45
C PRO A 402 -4.59 -16.08 18.02
N ALA A 403 -5.74 -15.76 18.61
CA ALA A 403 -6.51 -14.56 18.24
C ALA A 403 -5.72 -13.26 18.44
N LEU A 404 -5.00 -13.11 19.56
CA LEU A 404 -4.19 -11.92 19.83
C LEU A 404 -2.97 -11.85 18.88
N ARG A 405 -2.35 -12.99 18.54
CA ARG A 405 -1.29 -13.02 17.52
C ARG A 405 -1.81 -12.52 16.18
N GLU A 406 -3.02 -12.91 15.82
CA GLU A 406 -3.62 -12.56 14.55
C GLU A 406 -3.93 -11.07 14.46
N ILE A 407 -4.57 -10.50 15.48
CA ILE A 407 -4.84 -9.05 15.59
C ILE A 407 -3.53 -8.25 15.48
N LEU A 408 -2.50 -8.63 16.24
CA LEU A 408 -1.21 -7.94 16.21
C LEU A 408 -0.50 -8.10 14.85
N ARG A 409 -0.59 -9.27 14.20
CA ARG A 409 -0.02 -9.49 12.85
C ARG A 409 -0.64 -8.59 11.80
N PHE A 410 -1.96 -8.36 11.87
CA PHE A 410 -2.66 -7.48 10.92
C PHE A 410 -2.44 -5.99 11.23
N ARG A 411 -2.20 -5.63 12.49
CA ARG A 411 -1.92 -4.24 12.90
C ARG A 411 -0.69 -3.65 12.21
N SER A 412 0.41 -4.39 12.08
CA SER A 412 1.56 -3.93 11.30
C SER A 412 2.50 -5.06 10.88
N ARG A 413 3.21 -4.85 9.77
CA ARG A 413 4.27 -5.77 9.32
C ARG A 413 5.44 -5.85 10.31
N ALA A 414 5.63 -4.83 11.15
CA ALA A 414 6.62 -4.83 12.21
C ALA A 414 6.25 -5.83 13.33
N PHE A 415 4.96 -5.98 13.66
CA PHE A 415 4.48 -7.03 14.56
C PHE A 415 4.63 -8.43 13.95
N LEU A 416 4.38 -8.58 12.65
CA LEU A 416 4.63 -9.86 11.96
C LEU A 416 6.09 -10.31 12.14
N LEU A 417 7.05 -9.39 11.99
CA LEU A 417 8.46 -9.66 12.25
C LEU A 417 8.74 -9.97 13.73
N ALA A 418 8.22 -9.16 14.64
CA ALA A 418 8.46 -9.35 16.08
C ALA A 418 7.89 -10.68 16.59
N ILE A 419 6.66 -11.04 16.21
CA ILE A 419 6.01 -12.29 16.60
C ILE A 419 6.72 -13.49 15.96
N SER A 420 7.13 -13.39 14.69
CA SER A 420 7.84 -14.49 14.03
C SER A 420 9.23 -14.73 14.62
N ALA A 421 9.90 -13.70 15.15
CA ALA A 421 11.23 -13.80 15.75
C ALA A 421 11.25 -14.60 17.06
N GLU A 422 10.10 -14.67 17.74
CA GLU A 422 9.91 -15.46 18.96
C GLU A 422 9.47 -16.90 18.66
N GLN A 423 9.17 -17.20 17.40
CA GLN A 423 8.85 -18.54 16.93
C GLN A 423 10.13 -19.28 16.52
N ARG A 424 9.96 -20.48 15.97
CA ARG A 424 11.10 -21.27 15.47
C ARG A 424 11.85 -20.48 14.38
N PRO A 425 13.20 -20.59 14.33
CA PRO A 425 14.01 -19.85 13.36
C PRO A 425 13.59 -20.03 11.90
N ASP A 426 13.07 -21.19 11.52
CA ASP A 426 12.58 -21.46 10.16
C ASP A 426 11.34 -20.63 9.79
N ILE A 427 10.47 -20.32 10.78
CA ILE A 427 9.28 -19.50 10.57
C ILE A 427 9.67 -18.05 10.40
N PHE A 428 10.59 -17.55 11.23
CA PHE A 428 11.16 -16.22 11.05
C PHE A 428 11.82 -16.06 9.68
N HIS A 429 12.67 -17.02 9.28
CA HIS A 429 13.33 -16.98 7.97
C HIS A 429 12.33 -16.95 6.81
N ARG A 430 11.28 -17.78 6.85
CA ARG A 430 10.20 -17.76 5.85
C ARG A 430 9.47 -16.43 5.83
N THR A 431 9.17 -15.89 7.01
CA THR A 431 8.46 -14.61 7.15
C THR A 431 9.29 -13.48 6.55
N VAL A 432 10.56 -13.35 6.95
CA VAL A 432 11.47 -12.30 6.45
C VAL A 432 11.79 -12.45 4.96
N ALA A 433 11.83 -13.67 4.44
CA ALA A 433 12.06 -13.90 3.01
C ALA A 433 10.98 -13.23 2.13
N ASN A 434 9.76 -13.06 2.63
CA ASN A 434 8.64 -12.41 1.94
C ASN A 434 8.71 -10.87 1.96
N PHE A 435 9.72 -10.28 2.59
CA PHE A 435 9.91 -8.83 2.60
C PHE A 435 10.98 -8.42 1.58
N ALA A 436 10.70 -7.31 0.90
CA ALA A 436 11.68 -6.68 0.03
C ALA A 436 12.83 -6.06 0.84
N THR A 437 14.02 -5.97 0.26
CA THR A 437 15.20 -5.37 0.92
C THR A 437 14.94 -3.94 1.42
N PRO A 438 14.34 -3.03 0.62
CA PRO A 438 14.05 -1.67 1.10
C PRO A 438 13.09 -1.64 2.28
N GLU A 439 12.13 -2.56 2.30
CA GLU A 439 11.13 -2.66 3.35
C GLU A 439 11.74 -3.12 4.68
N LEU A 440 12.58 -4.18 4.66
CA LEU A 440 13.28 -4.66 5.86
C LEU A 440 14.19 -3.60 6.47
N VAL A 441 14.97 -2.92 5.61
CA VAL A 441 15.85 -1.83 6.05
C VAL A 441 15.02 -0.67 6.59
N GLY A 442 13.89 -0.34 5.95
CA GLY A 442 12.96 0.68 6.43
C GLY A 442 12.38 0.37 7.81
N LEU A 443 11.88 -0.85 8.03
CA LEU A 443 11.33 -1.29 9.31
C LEU A 443 12.39 -1.31 10.42
N ALA A 444 13.60 -1.77 10.11
CA ALA A 444 14.71 -1.72 11.05
C ALA A 444 15.07 -0.26 11.41
N ALA A 445 15.10 0.64 10.43
CA ALA A 445 15.49 2.04 10.62
C ALA A 445 14.50 2.87 11.46
N GLN A 446 13.22 2.54 11.41
CA GLN A 446 12.16 3.27 12.15
C GLN A 446 12.32 3.19 13.67
N GLY A 447 13.05 2.20 14.19
CA GLY A 447 13.23 2.01 15.63
C GLY A 447 11.99 1.45 16.34
N VAL A 448 11.01 0.95 15.59
CA VAL A 448 9.78 0.33 16.11
C VAL A 448 9.93 -1.16 16.39
N LEU A 449 11.03 -1.78 15.94
CA LEU A 449 11.33 -3.19 16.18
C LEU A 449 12.04 -3.37 17.54
N PRO A 450 11.71 -4.44 18.30
CA PRO A 450 12.48 -4.82 19.48
C PRO A 450 13.96 -5.04 19.13
N ALA A 451 14.86 -4.71 20.05
CA ALA A 451 16.30 -4.75 19.83
C ALA A 451 16.80 -6.11 19.32
N ASN A 452 16.31 -7.21 19.89
CA ASN A 452 16.63 -8.57 19.43
C ASN A 452 16.18 -8.81 17.97
N VAL A 453 15.01 -8.29 17.58
CA VAL A 453 14.47 -8.43 16.22
C VAL A 453 15.33 -7.66 15.22
N VAL A 454 15.78 -6.45 15.58
CA VAL A 454 16.71 -5.66 14.74
C VAL A 454 17.97 -6.47 14.46
N VAL A 455 18.57 -7.10 15.47
CA VAL A 455 19.79 -7.92 15.29
C VAL A 455 19.53 -9.10 14.37
N ILE A 456 18.39 -9.79 14.50
CA ILE A 456 18.04 -10.93 13.65
C ILE A 456 17.77 -10.46 12.19
N VAL A 457 17.11 -9.31 12.00
CA VAL A 457 16.93 -8.72 10.66
C VAL A 457 18.29 -8.35 10.04
N CYS A 458 19.20 -7.71 10.78
CA CYS A 458 20.55 -7.43 10.30
C CYS A 458 21.31 -8.71 9.95
N ALA A 459 21.18 -9.77 10.76
CA ALA A 459 21.71 -11.09 10.47
C ALA A 459 21.22 -11.62 9.11
N PHE A 460 19.91 -11.56 8.91
CA PHE A 460 19.26 -12.03 7.70
C PHE A 460 19.74 -11.25 6.48
N LEU A 461 19.78 -9.91 6.58
CA LEU A 461 20.29 -9.03 5.53
C LEU A 461 21.71 -9.44 5.15
N CYS A 462 22.60 -9.64 6.12
CA CYS A 462 23.99 -10.04 5.86
C CYS A 462 24.12 -11.41 5.16
N ASP A 463 23.26 -12.35 5.53
CA ASP A 463 23.35 -13.73 5.06
C ASP A 463 22.67 -13.92 3.68
N HIS A 464 21.60 -13.19 3.39
CA HIS A 464 20.69 -13.46 2.26
C HIS A 464 20.47 -12.29 1.30
N ARG A 465 20.96 -11.08 1.60
CA ARG A 465 20.84 -9.90 0.74
C ARG A 465 22.23 -9.33 0.48
N ARG A 466 22.55 -9.04 -0.78
CA ARG A 466 23.88 -8.53 -1.16
C ARG A 466 23.80 -7.57 -2.33
N GLY A 467 24.83 -6.75 -2.44
CA GLY A 467 25.06 -5.91 -3.61
C GLY A 467 24.39 -4.53 -3.54
N PRO A 468 24.37 -3.81 -4.67
CA PRO A 468 24.15 -2.37 -4.71
C PRO A 468 22.76 -1.94 -4.21
N GLU A 469 21.74 -2.80 -4.32
CA GLU A 469 20.41 -2.52 -3.78
C GLU A 469 20.44 -2.40 -2.25
N LEU A 470 21.11 -3.32 -1.56
CA LEU A 470 21.26 -3.27 -0.10
C LEU A 470 22.10 -2.05 0.31
N ALA A 471 23.17 -1.74 -0.43
CA ALA A 471 23.98 -0.54 -0.19
C ALA A 471 23.14 0.74 -0.31
N ALA A 472 22.35 0.88 -1.37
CA ALA A 472 21.46 2.02 -1.58
C ALA A 472 20.42 2.16 -0.46
N CYS A 473 19.78 1.05 -0.06
CA CYS A 473 18.81 1.05 1.04
C CYS A 473 19.45 1.46 2.36
N LEU A 474 20.60 0.86 2.71
CA LEU A 474 21.31 1.20 3.94
C LEU A 474 21.76 2.66 3.94
N ARG A 475 22.31 3.18 2.84
CA ARG A 475 22.67 4.61 2.71
C ARG A 475 21.47 5.52 3.01
N SER A 476 20.32 5.24 2.40
CA SER A 476 19.10 6.04 2.60
C SER A 476 18.57 6.04 4.04
N LYS A 477 19.00 5.05 4.85
CA LYS A 477 18.61 4.87 6.25
C LYS A 477 19.79 4.94 7.20
N HIS A 478 20.82 5.70 6.83
CA HIS A 478 21.99 5.95 7.67
C HIS A 478 22.59 4.64 8.21
N PHE A 479 22.77 3.64 7.35
CA PHE A 479 23.34 2.32 7.64
C PHE A 479 22.81 1.65 8.93
N LEU A 480 21.59 2.01 9.36
CA LEU A 480 20.97 1.59 10.61
C LEU A 480 21.73 1.97 11.89
N ILE A 481 22.73 2.86 11.82
CA ILE A 481 23.62 3.18 12.95
C ILE A 481 22.87 3.70 14.18
N PRO A 482 21.92 4.67 14.08
CA PRO A 482 21.18 5.14 15.25
C PRO A 482 20.34 4.05 15.93
N VAL A 483 19.88 3.06 15.17
CA VAL A 483 19.10 1.95 15.70
C VAL A 483 20.01 0.91 16.32
N LEU A 484 21.12 0.58 15.69
CA LEU A 484 22.13 -0.32 16.26
C LEU A 484 22.72 0.22 17.57
N ALA A 485 22.93 1.54 17.66
CA ALA A 485 23.37 2.21 18.88
C ALA A 485 22.41 2.05 20.06
N ARG A 486 21.10 2.02 19.78
CA ARG A 486 20.05 1.81 20.78
C ARG A 486 19.80 0.33 21.08
N ALA A 487 19.94 -0.53 20.07
CA ALA A 487 19.62 -1.95 20.17
C ALA A 487 20.74 -2.78 20.82
N LEU A 488 21.99 -2.36 20.67
CA LEU A 488 23.16 -3.06 21.17
C LEU A 488 23.89 -2.17 22.17
N ASN A 489 24.18 -2.70 23.37
CA ASN A 489 24.92 -1.95 24.39
C ASN A 489 26.45 -2.13 24.27
N ASP A 490 26.89 -3.16 23.56
CA ASP A 490 28.30 -3.52 23.41
C ASP A 490 28.85 -2.96 22.09
N GLN A 491 29.91 -2.15 22.18
CA GLN A 491 30.55 -1.52 21.01
C GLN A 491 31.17 -2.54 20.04
N GLN A 492 31.66 -3.67 20.55
CA GLN A 492 32.20 -4.75 19.74
C GLN A 492 31.08 -5.48 18.98
N GLU A 493 29.91 -5.68 19.59
CA GLU A 493 28.74 -6.23 18.90
C GLU A 493 28.24 -5.28 17.80
N GLN A 494 28.16 -3.97 18.09
CA GLN A 494 27.81 -2.96 17.09
C GLN A 494 28.78 -2.96 15.91
N TYR A 495 30.08 -3.01 16.19
CA TYR A 495 31.14 -3.13 15.19
C TYR A 495 30.96 -4.37 14.32
N ASP A 496 30.76 -5.53 14.93
CA ASP A 496 30.63 -6.80 14.22
C ASP A 496 29.43 -6.80 13.29
N VAL A 497 28.27 -6.26 13.73
CA VAL A 497 27.08 -6.14 12.87
C VAL A 497 27.33 -5.19 11.71
N LEU A 498 27.89 -4.01 11.99
CA LEU A 498 28.09 -2.97 10.99
C LEU A 498 29.11 -3.40 9.92
N SER A 499 30.24 -3.99 10.32
CA SER A 499 31.22 -4.54 9.38
C SER A 499 30.60 -5.60 8.47
N ARG A 500 29.70 -6.45 8.99
CA ARG A 500 29.03 -7.47 8.17
C ARG A 500 28.01 -6.88 7.21
N LEU A 501 27.28 -5.84 7.63
CA LEU A 501 26.36 -5.13 6.75
C LEU A 501 27.12 -4.47 5.59
N PHE A 502 28.27 -3.84 5.86
CA PHE A 502 29.13 -3.30 4.80
C PHE A 502 29.64 -4.39 3.86
N MET A 503 30.14 -5.50 4.40
CA MET A 503 30.59 -6.62 3.55
C MET A 503 29.46 -7.16 2.67
N ALA A 504 28.25 -7.27 3.19
CA ALA A 504 27.10 -7.73 2.41
C ALA A 504 26.66 -6.71 1.35
N ALA A 505 26.60 -5.43 1.71
CA ALA A 505 26.20 -4.34 0.83
C ALA A 505 27.16 -4.14 -0.35
N TYR A 506 28.46 -4.23 -0.10
CA TYR A 506 29.49 -3.96 -1.11
C TYR A 506 30.11 -5.23 -1.72
N GLY A 507 29.53 -6.41 -1.46
CA GLY A 507 29.91 -7.65 -2.12
C GLY A 507 31.27 -8.24 -1.69
N GLY A 508 31.78 -7.86 -0.52
CA GLY A 508 33.10 -8.24 -0.04
C GLY A 508 33.77 -7.08 0.69
N ASP A 509 35.06 -6.87 0.43
CA ASP A 509 35.78 -5.70 0.93
C ASP A 509 35.33 -4.47 0.11
N PRO A 510 34.71 -3.44 0.72
CA PRO A 510 34.30 -2.23 0.00
C PRO A 510 35.51 -1.55 -0.67
N THR A 511 35.26 -0.94 -1.83
CA THR A 511 36.29 -0.17 -2.53
C THR A 511 36.61 1.14 -1.78
N PRO A 512 37.78 1.76 -2.02
CA PRO A 512 38.11 3.07 -1.45
C PRO A 512 37.03 4.13 -1.70
N GLU A 513 36.36 4.09 -2.85
CA GLU A 513 35.26 5.00 -3.21
C GLU A 513 34.02 4.74 -2.35
N ALA A 514 33.65 3.47 -2.14
CA ALA A 514 32.55 3.08 -1.26
C ALA A 514 32.81 3.51 0.18
N LEU A 515 34.05 3.43 0.65
CA LEU A 515 34.43 3.87 1.99
C LEU A 515 34.43 5.38 2.13
N THR A 516 34.93 6.07 1.12
CA THR A 516 34.84 7.53 1.02
C THR A 516 33.37 7.95 1.06
N GLU A 517 32.48 7.25 0.37
CA GLU A 517 31.04 7.48 0.42
C GLU A 517 30.44 7.22 1.82
N ILE A 518 30.80 6.09 2.46
CA ILE A 518 30.36 5.73 3.82
C ILE A 518 30.77 6.81 4.81
N VAL A 519 31.97 7.39 4.68
CA VAL A 519 32.50 8.39 5.61
C VAL A 519 31.99 9.80 5.29
N LYS A 520 31.92 10.20 4.01
CA LYS A 520 31.50 11.55 3.58
C LYS A 520 30.05 11.88 3.88
N HIS A 521 29.17 10.89 3.95
CA HIS A 521 27.75 11.13 4.24
C HIS A 521 27.44 11.46 5.71
N TRP A 522 28.45 11.63 6.57
CA TRP A 522 28.27 11.61 8.01
C TRP A 522 28.97 12.77 8.73
N SER A 523 28.25 13.40 9.65
CA SER A 523 28.79 14.40 10.57
C SER A 523 29.33 13.73 11.85
N ARG A 524 30.31 14.35 12.50
CA ARG A 524 30.97 13.85 13.73
C ARG A 524 30.05 13.72 14.95
N HIS A 525 28.81 14.19 14.85
CA HIS A 525 27.85 14.23 15.96
C HIS A 525 27.00 12.97 16.09
N ILE A 526 27.28 11.93 15.30
CA ILE A 526 26.48 10.72 15.28
C ILE A 526 26.98 9.72 16.34
N PRO A 527 26.07 9.11 17.13
CA PRO A 527 26.41 7.96 17.96
C PRO A 527 27.18 6.91 17.16
N LEU A 528 28.22 6.33 17.75
CA LEU A 528 29.03 5.25 17.15
C LEU A 528 30.06 5.67 16.09
N TRP A 529 30.43 6.94 15.99
CA TRP A 529 31.48 7.38 15.06
C TRP A 529 32.78 6.53 15.15
N GLY A 530 33.27 6.26 16.36
CA GLY A 530 34.46 5.41 16.56
C GLY A 530 34.25 3.96 16.12
N VAL A 531 33.05 3.41 16.31
CA VAL A 531 32.69 2.04 15.86
C VAL A 531 32.57 1.99 14.34
N LEU A 532 32.01 3.02 13.72
CA LEU A 532 31.96 3.18 12.26
C LEU A 532 33.36 3.27 11.68
N GLN A 533 34.22 4.12 12.24
CA GLN A 533 35.63 4.24 11.84
C GLN A 533 36.35 2.91 11.96
N ALA A 534 36.19 2.21 13.08
CA ALA A 534 36.82 0.91 13.28
C ALA A 534 36.27 -0.13 12.28
N ALA A 535 34.95 -0.15 12.07
CA ALA A 535 34.28 -1.12 11.18
C ALA A 535 34.69 -0.90 9.72
N ALA A 536 34.81 0.37 9.31
CA ALA A 536 35.42 0.76 8.05
C ALA A 536 36.89 0.32 8.04
N ALA A 537 37.71 0.72 9.01
CA ALA A 537 39.14 0.42 9.11
C ALA A 537 39.47 -1.09 9.07
N ARG A 538 38.58 -1.94 9.58
CA ARG A 538 38.73 -3.41 9.51
C ARG A 538 38.77 -3.94 8.09
N LEU A 539 38.06 -3.29 7.17
CA LEU A 539 37.90 -3.73 5.79
C LEU A 539 39.19 -3.50 4.97
N TYR A 540 40.23 -2.91 5.58
CA TYR A 540 41.48 -2.55 4.95
C TYR A 540 42.61 -3.51 5.33
N GLY A 541 42.72 -4.61 4.57
CA GLY A 541 43.87 -5.51 4.64
C GLY A 541 45.01 -5.17 3.66
N ARG A 542 45.02 -3.99 3.02
CA ARG A 542 45.94 -3.64 1.93
C ARG A 542 46.82 -2.40 2.23
N PRO A 543 48.11 -2.38 1.82
CA PRO A 543 48.98 -1.19 1.90
C PRO A 543 48.48 -0.04 1.00
N GLY A 544 48.59 1.21 1.45
CA GLY A 544 48.24 2.44 0.70
C GLY A 544 46.88 3.08 1.04
N THR A 545 46.03 2.40 1.80
CA THR A 545 44.70 2.92 2.19
C THR A 545 44.67 3.65 3.54
N PHE A 546 45.75 3.55 4.32
CA PHE A 546 45.94 4.38 5.52
C PHE A 546 46.00 5.86 5.14
N ASP A 547 46.59 6.18 3.98
CA ASP A 547 46.70 7.54 3.48
C ASP A 547 45.30 8.14 3.22
N VAL A 548 44.38 7.39 2.61
CA VAL A 548 42.99 7.81 2.36
C VAL A 548 42.20 8.02 3.65
N LEU A 549 42.33 7.13 4.64
CA LEU A 549 41.70 7.34 5.95
C LEU A 549 42.36 8.49 6.73
N SER A 550 43.68 8.66 6.64
CA SER A 550 44.38 9.80 7.23
C SER A 550 43.94 11.10 6.56
N GLU A 551 43.69 11.08 5.25
CA GLU A 551 43.24 12.22 4.47
C GLU A 551 41.78 12.57 4.83
N LEU A 552 40.86 11.61 4.85
CA LEU A 552 39.47 11.83 5.27
C LEU A 552 39.32 12.21 6.75
N LEU A 553 40.13 11.65 7.64
CA LEU A 553 40.00 11.87 9.09
C LEU A 553 40.76 13.10 9.58
N VAL A 554 41.85 13.48 8.91
CA VAL A 554 42.73 14.60 9.30
C VAL A 554 42.61 15.80 8.36
N SER A 555 42.36 15.65 7.06
CA SER A 555 42.32 16.80 6.10
C SER A 555 41.04 17.62 6.22
N ASP A 556 39.88 16.96 6.11
CA ASP A 556 38.57 17.62 6.13
C ASP A 556 38.36 18.53 7.36
N PRO A 557 38.71 18.15 8.61
CA PRO A 557 38.63 19.09 9.74
C PRO A 557 39.64 20.24 9.71
N ILE A 558 40.81 20.07 9.10
CA ILE A 558 41.79 21.17 8.96
C ILE A 558 41.31 22.16 7.90
N GLU A 559 40.61 21.69 6.87
CA GLU A 559 39.99 22.55 5.85
C GLU A 559 38.76 23.29 6.39
N GLU A 560 37.90 22.64 7.17
CA GLU A 560 36.67 23.23 7.75
C GLU A 560 36.91 24.15 8.96
N THR A 561 38.07 24.06 9.61
CA THR A 561 38.41 24.96 10.71
C THR A 561 38.82 26.34 10.20
N LYS A 562 38.43 27.41 10.93
CA LYS A 562 38.87 28.80 10.70
C LYS A 562 40.35 29.04 11.07
N LEU A 563 41.20 28.02 10.96
CA LEU A 563 42.63 28.15 11.21
C LEU A 563 43.24 29.12 10.21
N LYS A 564 44.11 30.02 10.69
CA LYS A 564 44.83 30.97 9.83
C LYS A 564 45.64 30.19 8.78
N ARG A 565 45.73 30.71 7.55
CA ARG A 565 46.40 30.10 6.39
C ARG A 565 47.79 29.52 6.70
N LYS A 566 48.54 30.16 7.61
CA LYS A 566 49.86 29.72 8.08
C LYS A 566 49.82 28.37 8.82
N ALA A 567 48.85 28.17 9.71
CA ALA A 567 48.71 26.90 10.46
C ALA A 567 48.24 25.75 9.55
N LYS A 568 47.41 26.05 8.53
CA LYS A 568 47.07 25.06 7.49
C LYS A 568 48.29 24.65 6.66
N GLY A 569 49.17 25.61 6.35
CA GLY A 569 50.44 25.36 5.65
C GLY A 569 51.43 24.53 6.46
N GLU A 570 51.57 24.79 7.76
CA GLU A 570 52.45 24.02 8.66
C GLU A 570 51.97 22.57 8.85
N LEU A 571 50.65 22.35 8.94
CA LEU A 571 50.06 21.00 8.98
C LEU A 571 50.21 20.24 7.65
N ALA A 572 50.14 20.94 6.51
CA ALA A 572 50.39 20.34 5.21
C ALA A 572 51.86 19.92 5.03
N ALA A 573 52.81 20.71 5.56
CA ALA A 573 54.24 20.38 5.52
C ALA A 573 54.61 19.13 6.31
N LEU A 574 53.85 18.79 7.37
CA LEU A 574 54.03 17.55 8.14
C LEU A 574 53.54 16.29 7.41
N ARG A 575 52.87 16.43 6.26
CA ARG A 575 52.35 15.31 5.44
C ARG A 575 53.27 14.88 4.32
N GLU A 576 54.30 15.65 4.01
CA GLU A 576 55.29 15.20 3.04
C GLU A 576 55.97 13.94 3.59
N PRO A 577 56.02 12.84 2.81
CA PRO A 577 56.65 11.62 3.28
C PRO A 577 58.11 11.93 3.62
N ALA A 578 58.53 11.57 4.84
CA ALA A 578 59.92 11.70 5.22
C ALA A 578 60.81 11.07 4.13
N PRO A 579 61.93 11.71 3.75
CA PRO A 579 62.78 11.20 2.68
C PRO A 579 63.13 9.74 2.97
N PRO A 580 63.11 8.86 1.96
CA PRO A 580 63.29 7.43 2.17
C PRO A 580 64.61 7.22 2.89
N MET A 581 64.53 6.69 4.12
CA MET A 581 65.73 6.26 4.84
C MET A 581 66.44 5.21 3.99
N PRO A 582 67.77 5.29 3.85
CA PRO A 582 68.52 4.33 3.04
C PRO A 582 68.29 2.93 3.59
N VAL A 583 67.72 2.06 2.76
CA VAL A 583 67.46 0.66 3.08
C VAL A 583 68.80 -0.06 3.14
N PRO A 584 69.22 -0.64 4.28
CA PRO A 584 70.37 -1.52 4.30
C PRO A 584 70.00 -2.83 3.60
N SER A 585 70.75 -3.13 2.54
CA SER A 585 70.67 -4.38 1.79
C SER A 585 70.90 -5.57 2.72
N THR A 586 69.84 -6.33 3.00
CA THR A 586 69.95 -7.67 3.60
C THR A 586 69.03 -8.63 2.85
N ALA A 587 69.62 -9.77 2.50
CA ALA A 587 69.04 -10.83 1.70
C ALA A 587 67.75 -11.39 2.33
N VAL A 588 66.72 -11.57 1.51
CA VAL A 588 65.44 -12.14 1.90
C VAL A 588 65.48 -13.66 1.73
N GLU A 589 65.43 -14.39 2.84
CA GLU A 589 65.04 -15.80 2.91
C GLU A 589 63.52 -15.94 2.68
N PRO A 590 63.04 -16.96 1.94
CA PRO A 590 61.62 -17.07 1.61
C PRO A 590 60.77 -17.56 2.80
N VAL A 591 59.92 -16.68 3.31
CA VAL A 591 58.92 -16.99 4.35
C VAL A 591 57.77 -17.84 3.77
N ARG A 592 57.52 -18.98 4.43
CA ARG A 592 56.40 -19.90 4.16
C ARG A 592 55.03 -19.26 4.45
N LYS A 593 54.06 -19.48 3.55
CA LYS A 593 52.65 -19.11 3.73
C LYS A 593 52.01 -19.86 4.91
N PRO A 594 51.20 -19.22 5.78
CA PRO A 594 50.42 -19.91 6.80
C PRO A 594 49.14 -20.54 6.19
N PRO A 595 48.62 -21.64 6.78
CA PRO A 595 47.46 -22.36 6.26
C PRO A 595 46.16 -21.58 6.47
N GLY A 596 45.29 -21.59 5.45
CA GLY A 596 44.00 -20.90 5.43
C GLY A 596 43.03 -21.41 6.51
N GLY A 597 42.61 -20.52 7.41
CA GLY A 597 41.68 -20.82 8.50
C GLY A 597 40.21 -20.80 8.09
N ARG A 598 39.57 -21.97 8.04
CA ARG A 598 38.10 -22.17 7.94
C ARG A 598 37.32 -21.91 9.25
N HIS A 599 37.80 -21.03 10.14
CA HIS A 599 37.23 -20.89 11.50
C HIS A 599 36.16 -19.80 11.70
N ARG A 600 35.82 -19.00 10.69
CA ARG A 600 35.13 -17.70 10.90
C ARG A 600 33.59 -17.71 11.05
N ARG A 601 32.88 -18.80 10.71
CA ARG A 601 31.40 -18.86 10.83
C ARG A 601 30.85 -19.15 12.25
N LYS A 602 31.69 -19.56 13.22
CA LYS A 602 31.22 -20.05 14.53
C LYS A 602 30.88 -18.95 15.55
N GLY A 603 31.49 -17.77 15.49
CA GLY A 603 31.26 -16.69 16.47
C GLY A 603 29.86 -16.07 16.40
N TRP A 604 29.40 -15.75 15.19
CA TRP A 604 28.09 -15.12 14.98
C TRP A 604 26.90 -16.02 15.35
N ARG A 605 26.95 -17.30 14.97
CA ARG A 605 25.92 -18.26 15.39
C ARG A 605 25.86 -18.39 16.91
N ARG A 606 26.96 -18.15 17.63
CA ARG A 606 26.95 -18.07 19.09
C ARG A 606 26.31 -16.78 19.59
N LEU A 607 26.51 -15.63 18.95
CA LEU A 607 25.83 -14.38 19.33
C LEU A 607 24.32 -14.47 19.11
N VAL A 608 23.87 -14.89 17.92
CA VAL A 608 22.44 -15.10 17.63
C VAL A 608 21.84 -16.15 18.57
N ARG A 609 22.55 -17.26 18.85
CA ARG A 609 22.11 -18.24 19.85
C ARG A 609 22.13 -17.71 21.28
N ARG A 610 23.04 -16.80 21.64
CA ARG A 610 23.09 -16.18 22.97
C ARG A 610 21.92 -15.23 23.18
N ILE A 611 21.53 -14.50 22.13
CA ILE A 611 20.35 -13.62 22.11
C ILE A 611 19.06 -14.45 22.12
N LEU A 612 18.99 -15.53 21.33
CA LEU A 612 17.82 -16.42 21.28
C LEU A 612 17.72 -17.39 22.47
N GLY A 613 18.82 -17.70 23.15
CA GLY A 613 18.91 -18.68 24.24
C GLY A 613 18.55 -18.14 25.63
N ARG A 614 18.03 -16.91 25.73
CA ARG A 614 17.51 -16.33 27.00
C ARG A 614 15.99 -16.49 27.17
N LEU A 615 15.36 -17.38 26.40
CA LEU A 615 13.94 -17.74 26.58
C LEU A 615 13.79 -18.83 27.65
N PRO A 616 12.82 -18.75 28.59
CA PRO A 616 12.56 -19.83 29.53
C PRO A 616 12.03 -21.05 28.78
N ALA A 617 12.61 -22.21 29.04
CA ALA A 617 12.09 -23.49 28.58
C ALA A 617 10.94 -23.90 29.50
N ASP A 618 9.70 -23.89 29.00
CA ASP A 618 8.58 -24.55 29.67
C ASP A 618 8.57 -26.03 29.31
N ASP A 619 8.54 -26.85 30.36
CA ASP A 619 8.40 -28.30 30.33
C ASP A 619 7.01 -28.71 29.82
N ALA A 620 6.95 -29.44 28.71
CA ALA A 620 5.81 -30.26 28.36
C ALA A 620 6.26 -31.43 27.47
N SER A 621 6.61 -32.54 28.11
CA SER A 621 6.74 -33.85 27.46
C SER A 621 5.60 -34.76 27.92
N ALA A 622 4.67 -35.07 27.01
CA ALA A 622 3.82 -36.25 27.10
C ALA A 622 3.50 -36.74 25.66
N PRO A 623 3.62 -38.04 25.36
CA PRO A 623 3.48 -38.56 24.00
C PRO A 623 2.02 -38.87 23.64
N ALA A 624 1.66 -38.62 22.38
CA ALA A 624 0.36 -38.98 21.82
C ALA A 624 0.39 -40.38 21.21
N GLU A 625 -0.53 -41.24 21.68
CA GLU A 625 -0.89 -42.53 21.09
C GLU A 625 -1.48 -42.35 19.68
N THR A 626 -1.03 -43.20 18.75
CA THR A 626 -1.54 -43.29 17.38
C THR A 626 -2.62 -44.37 17.35
N LYS A 627 -3.86 -44.00 17.03
CA LYS A 627 -4.93 -44.94 16.67
C LYS A 627 -5.12 -44.96 15.16
N GLU A 628 -4.97 -46.15 14.58
CA GLU A 628 -5.25 -46.48 13.19
C GLU A 628 -6.75 -46.38 12.89
N MET A 629 -7.10 -45.87 11.71
CA MET A 629 -8.43 -45.99 11.11
C MET A 629 -8.37 -46.91 9.87
N PRO A 630 -9.39 -47.74 9.62
CA PRO A 630 -9.36 -48.74 8.56
C PRO A 630 -9.86 -48.20 7.22
N SER A 631 -9.36 -48.85 6.16
CA SER A 631 -9.68 -48.70 4.74
C SER A 631 -11.12 -49.12 4.39
N PRO A 632 -11.82 -48.44 3.47
CA PRO A 632 -13.07 -48.93 2.91
C PRO A 632 -12.86 -49.58 1.52
N GLN A 633 -13.26 -50.85 1.42
CA GLN A 633 -13.49 -51.57 0.17
C GLN A 633 -15.00 -51.77 -0.06
N ASP A 634 -15.36 -51.66 -1.35
CA ASP A 634 -16.45 -52.30 -2.08
C ASP A 634 -17.90 -51.91 -1.82
N LYS A 635 -18.54 -51.38 -2.87
CA LYS A 635 -19.81 -51.91 -3.41
C LYS A 635 -20.06 -51.48 -4.88
N PRO A 636 -20.82 -52.29 -5.65
CA PRO A 636 -20.73 -52.35 -7.10
C PRO A 636 -21.80 -51.52 -7.85
N TRP A 637 -21.50 -51.31 -9.13
CA TRP A 637 -22.30 -50.62 -10.13
C TRP A 637 -23.52 -51.43 -10.58
N GLU A 638 -24.66 -50.74 -10.75
CA GLU A 638 -25.78 -51.20 -11.60
C GLU A 638 -26.15 -50.11 -12.63
N GLN A 639 -26.25 -50.54 -13.89
CA GLN A 639 -26.99 -49.96 -15.02
C GLN A 639 -27.81 -51.13 -15.62
N PRO A 640 -28.82 -50.95 -16.51
CA PRO A 640 -29.14 -49.79 -17.36
C PRO A 640 -30.67 -49.53 -17.54
N LYS A 641 -31.04 -48.53 -18.37
CA LYS A 641 -31.99 -48.74 -19.49
C LYS A 641 -31.97 -47.57 -20.48
N SER A 642 -31.71 -47.95 -21.74
CA SER A 642 -31.73 -47.19 -22.99
C SER A 642 -33.14 -46.86 -23.49
N TRP A 643 -33.31 -45.81 -24.30
CA TRP A 643 -34.18 -45.62 -25.50
C TRP A 643 -33.94 -44.15 -25.94
N GLY A 644 -33.26 -43.82 -27.05
CA GLY A 644 -33.74 -43.81 -28.44
C GLY A 644 -33.18 -42.56 -29.15
N SER A 645 -32.56 -42.72 -30.32
CA SER A 645 -32.07 -41.65 -31.23
C SER A 645 -33.10 -41.38 -32.36
N PRO A 646 -32.92 -40.43 -33.31
CA PRO A 646 -31.88 -39.39 -33.44
C PRO A 646 -32.44 -37.96 -33.65
N ASP A 647 -31.76 -36.95 -33.13
CA ASP A 647 -31.84 -35.59 -33.70
C ASP A 647 -30.44 -35.00 -33.81
N ARG A 648 -30.22 -34.20 -34.85
CA ARG A 648 -28.93 -33.59 -35.22
C ARG A 648 -28.27 -32.90 -34.01
N PRO A 649 -26.94 -33.06 -33.81
CA PRO A 649 -26.27 -32.46 -32.66
C PRO A 649 -26.35 -30.93 -32.76
N SER A 650 -26.82 -30.32 -31.69
CA SER A 650 -26.74 -28.87 -31.50
C SER A 650 -25.26 -28.45 -31.35
N GLN A 651 -24.91 -27.22 -31.73
CA GLN A 651 -23.54 -26.67 -31.64
C GLN A 651 -22.86 -26.81 -30.26
N LEU A 652 -23.62 -27.11 -29.20
CA LEU A 652 -23.10 -27.38 -27.87
C LEU A 652 -22.44 -28.75 -27.75
N GLU A 653 -22.90 -29.77 -28.48
CA GLU A 653 -22.32 -31.11 -28.45
C GLU A 653 -21.00 -31.20 -29.23
N GLU A 654 -20.89 -30.48 -30.36
CA GLU A 654 -19.60 -30.33 -31.07
C GLU A 654 -18.55 -29.64 -30.19
N ARG A 655 -18.95 -28.64 -29.40
CA ARG A 655 -18.06 -27.96 -28.45
C ARG A 655 -17.67 -28.86 -27.28
N ALA A 656 -18.61 -29.66 -26.75
CA ALA A 656 -18.30 -30.62 -25.70
C ALA A 656 -17.35 -31.73 -26.17
N SER A 657 -17.53 -32.23 -27.41
CA SER A 657 -16.64 -33.21 -28.02
C SER A 657 -15.23 -32.65 -28.27
N ALA A 658 -15.12 -31.40 -28.73
CA ALA A 658 -13.84 -30.73 -28.91
C ALA A 658 -13.10 -30.53 -27.57
N ILE A 659 -13.82 -30.16 -26.51
CA ILE A 659 -13.26 -29.99 -25.16
C ILE A 659 -12.79 -31.33 -24.58
N LEU A 660 -13.58 -32.40 -24.72
CA LEU A 660 -13.19 -33.75 -24.27
C LEU A 660 -11.95 -34.27 -25.01
N THR A 661 -11.84 -33.98 -26.31
CA THR A 661 -10.67 -34.38 -27.11
C THR A 661 -9.42 -33.62 -26.68
N LEU A 662 -9.52 -32.31 -26.42
CA LEU A 662 -8.42 -31.50 -25.89
C LEU A 662 -7.98 -31.96 -24.49
N LEU A 663 -8.92 -32.31 -23.61
CA LEU A 663 -8.64 -32.85 -22.29
C LEU A 663 -7.92 -34.20 -22.37
N ALA A 664 -8.34 -35.09 -23.27
CA ALA A 664 -7.69 -36.39 -23.47
C ALA A 664 -6.24 -36.23 -23.97
N VAL A 665 -5.99 -35.33 -24.94
CA VAL A 665 -4.65 -35.02 -25.44
C VAL A 665 -3.77 -34.42 -24.35
N PHE A 666 -4.32 -33.53 -23.52
CA PHE A 666 -3.58 -32.91 -22.42
C PHE A 666 -3.18 -33.92 -21.33
N ILE A 667 -4.09 -34.83 -20.98
CA ILE A 667 -3.83 -35.90 -19.99
C ILE A 667 -2.75 -36.86 -20.53
N LEU A 668 -2.82 -37.26 -21.81
CA LEU A 668 -1.79 -38.09 -22.44
C LEU A 668 -0.42 -37.38 -22.51
N GLY A 669 -0.41 -36.07 -22.76
CA GLY A 669 0.80 -35.25 -22.72
C GLY A 669 1.44 -35.20 -21.33
N LEU A 670 0.63 -35.02 -20.29
CA LEU A 670 1.11 -35.03 -18.90
C LEU A 670 1.62 -36.41 -18.47
N ALA A 671 0.95 -37.48 -18.87
CA ALA A 671 1.40 -38.84 -18.60
C ALA A 671 2.74 -39.14 -19.31
N GLY A 672 2.90 -38.69 -20.56
CA GLY A 672 4.16 -38.80 -21.30
C GLY A 672 5.29 -37.98 -20.66
N LEU A 673 5.01 -36.76 -20.21
CA LEU A 673 5.98 -35.90 -19.52
C LEU A 673 6.41 -36.52 -18.18
N TRP A 674 5.46 -37.08 -17.43
CA TRP A 674 5.72 -37.75 -16.16
C TRP A 674 6.57 -39.02 -16.36
N ALA A 675 6.28 -39.83 -17.39
CA ALA A 675 7.10 -40.99 -17.75
C ALA A 675 8.52 -40.58 -18.16
N LEU A 676 8.68 -39.47 -18.87
CA LEU A 676 9.98 -38.90 -19.23
C LEU A 676 10.75 -38.43 -17.99
N MET A 677 10.10 -37.71 -17.07
CA MET A 677 10.73 -37.26 -15.82
C MET A 677 11.20 -38.46 -14.96
N TRP A 678 10.40 -39.53 -14.93
CA TRP A 678 10.76 -40.76 -14.23
C TRP A 678 11.96 -41.47 -14.88
N LEU A 679 12.02 -41.55 -16.21
CA LEU A 679 13.15 -42.11 -16.97
C LEU A 679 14.47 -41.35 -16.75
N PHE A 680 14.40 -40.04 -16.49
CA PHE A 680 15.58 -39.20 -16.21
C PHE A 680 15.89 -39.03 -14.72
N GLY A 681 15.23 -39.76 -13.83
CA GLY A 681 15.49 -39.72 -12.39
C GLY A 681 15.16 -38.37 -11.73
N ILE A 682 14.32 -37.56 -12.39
CA ILE A 682 13.86 -36.27 -11.88
C ILE A 682 12.67 -36.58 -10.97
N ARG A 683 12.89 -36.50 -9.65
CA ARG A 683 11.85 -36.65 -8.63
C ARG A 683 11.12 -35.35 -8.35
#